data_AF-A0A0G4MCL8-F1
#
_entry.id   AF-A0A0G4MCL8-F1
#
_cell.length_a   1.000
_cell.length_b   1.000
_cell.length_c   1.000
_cell.angle_alpha   90.00
_cell.angle_beta   90.00
_cell.angle_gamma   90.00
#
_symmetry.space_group_name_H-M   'P 1'
#
loop_
_entity.id
_entity.type
_entity.pdbx_description
1 polymer ?
#
loop_
_entity_poly.entity_id
_entity_poly.type
_entity_poly.pdbx_seq_one_letter_code
_entity_poly.pdbx_strand_id
1 'polypeptide(L)'
;MVGKTRRPARVLVINPNTSASLTKSFEPVLASLSLPDTMLTYWTCPTGPSLIKTQADMYESASHCIPLLRAMADDFDGFLGACYADHPVVRLLQSYVGSKPVVGIFDASILAALQLVGPSTRFGIVTTGVAYETLLSEGVRHLLRRDKEVLAKFGGVAASGVALVDLQPGSEAGAREKIMDATCRLLTTKEGEDNIEVVSMGGVILTGMERWVHEASELALGVEAGRRIKVIDQLLAGMLTLDALLQGKSIRSVDYSQVLSSLHLEAAAGKKGGALECPPPMDVSRSRDQRPCDNCRRRKIRCLFASSEAINCVLCESRSTVCTYVQSAPRKKRPLSSNDDTPPGGQTGSRPKQRLRPGSKDDTVVKDYASLKGQSLLKETLGHQNRQSSAIIGATTDFDPSLTHALSWNAKGECPSFQAQHILRRANQNVHFVMRPDTQDEMDAELTNLDAIEDFVSPHGPELVNLYFRIVHPSFPILHKKVFLEKYGRSYRELTPTGLGAVYIMALNWWSYSPALSSMSKPDAHVLESKVLKMLFEVHKRPKISDLQGGLVLMQSPNVSSWALAGHLIAMAQNLGMNFDCSDWQVPDWERGVRKRVAWALFMQDKWGALVYGRGSLLRADDWDVQPLTASDFPETSKDDDLEEGSAEIEKGKQTFLHMVSLTEIVADILDQFFTLRATRRRQTIEQVLESAKPLQLRLKAWLTALPIDLSVGDTVPRKLSSVGYLHLAYYTAEITLHRAILRSHSMASPAPDLYAITRLAASTRFTSALDFVKRLKAEHLQSFWYFSSGLSLAIIGLFAGILCMTSQDREGAEREALLAKLAEYRWLLRINSTSAEFMKYSIGVLDTRSQLMEQQIPLQAVLHAAQSVRSASQLDPVEYGDGDDDSPFTDDLLLSPNDGDEVWQQQKQQQQQQQQQQPPPNAFEQHYYGFEASGLVDATLSSSETHQFWIDGDG
;
A
#
# COMPACT_ATOMS: atom_id res chain seq x y z
N MET A 1 -64.81 11.55 -0.89
CA MET A 1 -63.47 12.05 -1.25
C MET A 1 -62.95 11.18 -2.39
N VAL A 2 -62.81 11.76 -3.57
CA VAL A 2 -62.29 11.08 -4.77
C VAL A 2 -60.85 10.66 -4.48
N GLY A 3 -60.57 9.36 -4.51
CA GLY A 3 -59.23 8.82 -4.32
C GLY A 3 -58.31 9.38 -5.40
N LYS A 4 -57.29 10.15 -5.01
CA LYS A 4 -56.25 10.58 -5.93
C LYS A 4 -55.55 9.33 -6.45
N THR A 5 -55.71 9.04 -7.74
CA THR A 5 -54.86 8.10 -8.47
C THR A 5 -53.41 8.56 -8.29
N ARG A 6 -52.63 7.80 -7.53
CA ARG A 6 -51.21 8.10 -7.28
C ARG A 6 -50.48 7.81 -8.60
N ARG A 7 -49.71 8.77 -9.11
CA ARG A 7 -48.85 8.53 -10.29
C ARG A 7 -47.85 7.41 -9.94
N PRO A 8 -47.50 6.51 -10.89
CA PRO A 8 -46.47 5.51 -10.66
C PRO A 8 -45.15 6.17 -10.24
N ALA A 9 -44.47 5.61 -9.25
CA ALA A 9 -43.16 6.06 -8.79
C ALA A 9 -42.10 5.78 -9.86
N ARG A 10 -41.31 6.79 -10.23
CA ARG A 10 -40.23 6.64 -11.20
C ARG A 10 -38.96 6.20 -10.48
N VAL A 11 -38.43 5.03 -10.79
CA VAL A 11 -37.21 4.48 -10.18
C VAL A 11 -36.08 4.41 -11.18
N LEU A 12 -34.90 4.90 -10.77
CA LEU A 12 -33.67 4.75 -11.54
C LEU A 12 -32.85 3.56 -11.03
N VAL A 13 -32.66 2.55 -11.89
CA VAL A 13 -31.77 1.42 -11.66
C VAL A 13 -30.38 1.78 -12.21
N ILE A 14 -29.44 1.97 -11.30
CA ILE A 14 -28.11 2.53 -11.57
C ILE A 14 -27.12 1.39 -11.67
N ASN A 15 -26.59 1.12 -12.86
CA ASN A 15 -25.33 0.41 -13.02
C ASN A 15 -24.17 1.42 -12.92
N PRO A 16 -23.35 1.37 -11.84
CA PRO A 16 -22.28 2.34 -11.66
C PRO A 16 -21.04 2.07 -12.55
N ASN A 17 -20.97 0.93 -13.25
CA ASN A 17 -19.93 0.68 -14.26
C ASN A 17 -20.40 1.05 -15.68
N THR A 18 -19.48 0.99 -16.65
CA THR A 18 -19.75 1.37 -18.06
C THR A 18 -20.31 0.24 -18.94
N SER A 19 -20.60 -0.94 -18.37
CA SER A 19 -21.08 -2.10 -19.13
C SER A 19 -22.59 -2.07 -19.37
N ALA A 20 -22.99 -1.60 -20.56
CA ALA A 20 -24.40 -1.63 -20.97
C ALA A 20 -24.97 -3.05 -21.09
N SER A 21 -24.13 -4.05 -21.40
CA SER A 21 -24.55 -5.46 -21.45
C SER A 21 -24.98 -5.99 -20.07
N LEU A 22 -24.30 -5.58 -19.00
CA LEU A 22 -24.72 -5.92 -17.63
C LEU A 22 -26.03 -5.21 -17.27
N THR A 23 -26.18 -3.94 -17.64
CA THR A 23 -27.43 -3.21 -17.37
C THR A 23 -28.63 -3.90 -18.03
N LYS A 24 -28.48 -4.38 -19.27
CA LYS A 24 -29.53 -5.13 -19.98
C LYS A 24 -29.90 -6.44 -19.29
N SER A 25 -28.98 -7.07 -18.54
CA SER A 25 -29.28 -8.32 -17.83
C SER A 25 -30.17 -8.12 -16.60
N PHE A 26 -30.34 -6.88 -16.12
CA PHE A 26 -31.21 -6.57 -14.97
C PHE A 26 -32.69 -6.62 -15.34
N GLU A 27 -33.02 -6.24 -16.57
CA GLU A 27 -34.40 -6.12 -17.06
C GLU A 27 -35.24 -7.39 -16.90
N PRO A 28 -34.83 -8.58 -17.39
CA PRO A 28 -35.65 -9.79 -17.28
C PRO A 28 -35.87 -10.21 -15.82
N VAL A 29 -34.92 -9.90 -14.94
CA VAL A 29 -34.99 -10.27 -13.52
C VAL A 29 -35.95 -9.35 -12.78
N LEU A 30 -35.81 -8.04 -12.93
CA LEU A 30 -36.72 -7.09 -12.28
C LEU A 30 -38.13 -7.13 -12.86
N ALA A 31 -38.29 -7.50 -14.14
CA ALA A 31 -39.60 -7.70 -14.76
C ALA A 31 -40.39 -8.89 -14.18
N SER A 32 -39.73 -9.81 -13.48
CA SER A 32 -40.41 -10.91 -12.78
C SER A 32 -41.22 -10.44 -11.57
N LEU A 33 -40.95 -9.23 -11.04
CA LEU A 33 -41.69 -8.64 -9.95
C LEU A 33 -42.94 -7.92 -10.45
N SER A 34 -44.08 -8.18 -9.81
CA SER A 34 -45.30 -7.40 -10.04
C SER A 34 -45.24 -6.10 -9.25
N LEU A 35 -44.86 -5.00 -9.91
CA LEU A 35 -44.75 -3.67 -9.33
C LEU A 35 -45.73 -2.69 -10.01
N PRO A 36 -47.05 -2.79 -9.73
CA PRO A 36 -48.08 -2.07 -10.49
C PRO A 36 -47.99 -0.54 -10.40
N ASP A 37 -47.37 -0.02 -9.34
CA ASP A 37 -47.24 1.41 -9.07
C ASP A 37 -45.80 1.95 -9.24
N THR A 38 -44.90 1.20 -9.88
CA THR A 38 -43.48 1.58 -10.03
C THR A 38 -43.02 1.42 -11.48
N MET A 39 -42.39 2.46 -12.02
CA MET A 39 -41.81 2.49 -13.37
C MET A 39 -40.28 2.50 -13.30
N LEU A 40 -39.65 1.50 -13.90
CA LEU A 40 -38.19 1.34 -13.88
C LEU A 40 -37.54 2.02 -15.09
N THR A 41 -36.47 2.77 -14.84
CA THR A 41 -35.56 3.30 -15.87
C THR A 41 -34.16 2.79 -15.57
N TYR A 42 -33.49 2.25 -16.59
CA TYR A 42 -32.16 1.68 -16.44
C TYR A 42 -31.11 2.68 -16.90
N TRP A 43 -30.06 2.83 -16.12
CA TRP A 43 -28.98 3.77 -16.40
C TRP A 43 -27.63 3.10 -16.24
N THR A 44 -26.75 3.32 -17.21
CA THR A 44 -25.36 2.86 -17.20
C THR A 44 -24.47 4.07 -17.10
N CYS A 45 -23.46 4.03 -16.24
CA CYS A 45 -22.50 5.12 -16.17
C CYS A 45 -21.80 5.28 -17.53
N PRO A 46 -21.74 6.49 -18.13
CA PRO A 46 -21.14 6.66 -19.45
C PRO A 46 -19.60 6.62 -19.41
N THR A 47 -18.99 6.82 -18.25
CA THR A 47 -17.52 6.90 -18.07
C THR A 47 -17.10 6.24 -16.75
N GLY A 48 -15.83 5.86 -16.63
CA GLY A 48 -15.28 5.14 -15.48
C GLY A 48 -15.02 3.65 -15.78
N PRO A 49 -14.85 2.80 -14.75
CA PRO A 49 -14.45 1.42 -14.93
C PRO A 49 -15.55 0.58 -15.61
N SER A 50 -15.15 -0.36 -16.47
CA SER A 50 -16.06 -1.30 -17.16
C SER A 50 -16.60 -2.39 -16.25
N LEU A 51 -15.84 -2.76 -15.22
CA LEU A 51 -16.21 -3.67 -14.14
C LEU A 51 -15.58 -3.15 -12.85
N ILE A 52 -16.31 -3.25 -11.74
CA ILE A 52 -15.85 -2.82 -10.42
C ILE A 52 -15.27 -4.03 -9.69
N LYS A 53 -13.96 -4.01 -9.45
CA LYS A 53 -13.19 -5.12 -8.85
C LYS A 53 -12.55 -4.74 -7.53
N THR A 54 -12.18 -3.47 -7.39
CA THR A 54 -11.44 -2.95 -6.24
C THR A 54 -12.18 -1.80 -5.57
N GLN A 55 -11.73 -1.45 -4.36
CA GLN A 55 -12.21 -0.25 -3.67
C GLN A 55 -11.88 1.04 -4.44
N ALA A 56 -10.74 1.10 -5.13
CA ALA A 56 -10.40 2.22 -6.00
C ALA A 56 -11.41 2.39 -7.14
N ASP A 57 -11.81 1.29 -7.80
CA ASP A 57 -12.82 1.29 -8.87
C ASP A 57 -14.16 1.83 -8.36
N MET A 58 -14.54 1.52 -7.12
CA MET A 58 -15.77 2.03 -6.51
C MET A 58 -15.74 3.54 -6.29
N TYR A 59 -14.62 4.10 -5.83
CA TYR A 59 -14.47 5.54 -5.66
C TYR A 59 -14.37 6.27 -6.99
N GLU A 60 -13.64 5.71 -7.96
CA GLU A 60 -13.58 6.21 -9.33
C GLU A 60 -15.00 6.24 -9.92
N SER A 61 -15.67 5.09 -9.99
CA SER A 61 -17.05 4.97 -10.48
C SER A 61 -18.00 5.97 -9.79
N ALA A 62 -17.95 6.12 -8.47
CA ALA A 62 -18.77 7.09 -7.75
C ALA A 62 -18.48 8.54 -8.18
N SER A 63 -17.22 8.89 -8.44
CA SER A 63 -16.83 10.23 -8.91
C SER A 63 -17.40 10.54 -10.31
N HIS A 64 -17.55 9.53 -11.17
CA HIS A 64 -18.20 9.65 -12.47
C HIS A 64 -19.74 9.68 -12.37
N CYS A 65 -20.31 8.85 -11.50
CA CYS A 65 -21.77 8.73 -11.36
C CYS A 65 -22.42 9.96 -10.73
N ILE A 66 -21.88 10.44 -9.61
CA ILE A 66 -22.57 11.43 -8.76
C ILE A 66 -22.91 12.75 -9.48
N PRO A 67 -22.02 13.38 -10.27
CA PRO A 67 -22.35 14.61 -10.99
C PRO A 67 -23.53 14.43 -11.96
N LEU A 68 -23.57 13.29 -12.66
CA LEU A 68 -24.59 12.96 -13.65
C LEU A 68 -25.93 12.62 -12.98
N LEU A 69 -25.89 11.77 -11.95
CA LEU A 69 -27.06 11.39 -11.18
C LEU A 69 -27.70 12.59 -10.50
N ARG A 70 -26.90 13.52 -9.99
CA ARG A 70 -27.40 14.78 -9.39
C ARG A 70 -28.16 15.63 -10.41
N ALA A 71 -27.70 15.69 -11.66
CA ALA A 71 -28.34 16.48 -12.70
C ALA A 71 -29.73 15.94 -13.10
N MET A 72 -29.98 14.64 -12.92
CA MET A 72 -31.25 13.98 -13.25
C MET A 72 -32.03 13.50 -12.02
N ALA A 73 -31.58 13.81 -10.80
CA ALA A 73 -32.17 13.26 -9.58
C ALA A 73 -33.63 13.70 -9.37
N ASP A 74 -34.01 14.88 -9.86
CA ASP A 74 -35.37 15.41 -9.74
C ASP A 74 -36.39 14.66 -10.59
N ASP A 75 -35.93 13.94 -11.62
CA ASP A 75 -36.77 13.15 -12.51
C ASP A 75 -37.25 11.83 -11.89
N PHE A 76 -36.64 11.39 -10.79
CA PHE A 76 -36.93 10.10 -10.16
C PHE A 76 -37.42 10.25 -8.72
N ASP A 77 -38.26 9.33 -8.29
CA ASP A 77 -38.81 9.24 -6.94
C ASP A 77 -37.96 8.30 -6.04
N GLY A 78 -37.17 7.40 -6.62
CA GLY A 78 -36.27 6.48 -5.89
C GLY A 78 -35.14 5.90 -6.74
N PHE A 79 -34.11 5.35 -6.10
CA PHE A 79 -32.88 4.92 -6.76
C PHE A 79 -32.40 3.55 -6.26
N LEU A 80 -32.05 2.66 -7.20
CA LEU A 80 -31.50 1.34 -6.91
C LEU A 80 -30.05 1.26 -7.41
N GLY A 81 -29.08 1.16 -6.51
CA GLY A 81 -27.66 0.98 -6.85
C GLY A 81 -27.34 -0.49 -7.12
N ALA A 82 -27.10 -0.85 -8.38
CA ALA A 82 -26.84 -2.20 -8.84
C ALA A 82 -25.35 -2.56 -8.82
N CYS A 83 -24.73 -2.46 -7.65
CA CYS A 83 -23.38 -2.98 -7.37
C CYS A 83 -23.41 -3.77 -6.06
N TYR A 84 -22.93 -5.01 -6.10
CA TYR A 84 -22.91 -5.87 -4.93
C TYR A 84 -21.64 -5.62 -4.10
N ALA A 85 -21.57 -4.44 -3.47
CA ALA A 85 -20.55 -4.04 -2.50
C ALA A 85 -21.09 -2.84 -1.69
N ASP A 86 -20.39 -2.44 -0.63
CA ASP A 86 -20.64 -1.17 0.09
C ASP A 86 -20.18 0.03 -0.76
N HIS A 87 -20.85 0.24 -1.89
CA HIS A 87 -20.42 1.17 -2.92
C HIS A 87 -20.72 2.64 -2.53
N PRO A 88 -19.74 3.57 -2.61
CA PRO A 88 -19.90 4.96 -2.17
C PRO A 88 -21.04 5.71 -2.87
N VAL A 89 -21.37 5.35 -4.12
CA VAL A 89 -22.48 5.95 -4.88
C VAL A 89 -23.81 5.93 -4.12
N VAL A 90 -24.09 4.88 -3.34
CA VAL A 90 -25.35 4.75 -2.59
C VAL A 90 -25.41 5.81 -1.49
N ARG A 91 -24.37 5.88 -0.65
CA ARG A 91 -24.32 6.82 0.49
C ARG A 91 -24.21 8.27 0.04
N LEU A 92 -23.42 8.53 -1.00
CA LEU A 92 -23.29 9.86 -1.57
C LEU A 92 -24.62 10.30 -2.18
N LEU A 93 -25.30 9.46 -2.96
CA LEU A 93 -26.59 9.82 -3.53
C LEU A 93 -27.65 10.07 -2.43
N GLN A 94 -27.69 9.23 -1.38
CA GLN A 94 -28.55 9.45 -0.19
C GLN A 94 -28.36 10.86 0.40
N SER A 95 -27.12 11.36 0.45
CA SER A 95 -26.84 12.70 0.97
C SER A 95 -27.33 13.84 0.07
N TYR A 96 -27.56 13.58 -1.22
CA TYR A 96 -27.98 14.58 -2.21
C TYR A 96 -29.48 14.60 -2.48
N VAL A 97 -30.15 13.45 -2.43
CA VAL A 97 -31.56 13.31 -2.88
C VAL A 97 -32.59 13.48 -1.75
N GLY A 98 -32.16 13.93 -0.57
CA GLY A 98 -33.02 14.27 0.55
C GLY A 98 -33.83 13.07 1.06
N SER A 99 -35.15 13.17 1.03
CA SER A 99 -36.07 12.12 1.52
C SER A 99 -36.34 11.01 0.51
N LYS A 100 -35.80 11.08 -0.72
CA LYS A 100 -36.01 10.05 -1.73
C LYS A 100 -35.25 8.78 -1.35
N PRO A 101 -35.87 7.59 -1.35
CA PRO A 101 -35.19 6.36 -0.97
C PRO A 101 -34.11 5.97 -1.99
N VAL A 102 -32.93 5.61 -1.49
CA VAL A 102 -31.82 5.06 -2.27
C VAL A 102 -31.41 3.76 -1.60
N VAL A 103 -31.44 2.66 -2.35
CA VAL A 103 -31.15 1.31 -1.85
C VAL A 103 -29.98 0.72 -2.65
N GLY A 104 -28.98 0.17 -1.96
CA GLY A 104 -27.96 -0.67 -2.58
C GLY A 104 -28.35 -2.14 -2.52
N ILE A 105 -28.13 -2.89 -3.60
CA ILE A 105 -28.45 -4.33 -3.66
C ILE A 105 -27.66 -5.16 -2.63
N PHE A 106 -26.46 -4.71 -2.27
CA PHE A 106 -25.64 -5.31 -1.22
C PHE A 106 -26.34 -5.26 0.13
N ASP A 107 -26.65 -4.06 0.62
CA ASP A 107 -27.36 -3.83 1.88
C ASP A 107 -28.68 -4.60 1.93
N ALA A 108 -29.48 -4.50 0.85
CA ALA A 108 -30.79 -5.11 0.78
C ALA A 108 -30.72 -6.64 0.87
N SER A 109 -29.75 -7.26 0.19
CA SER A 109 -29.57 -8.72 0.25
C SER A 109 -29.19 -9.19 1.66
N ILE A 110 -28.38 -8.43 2.39
CA ILE A 110 -27.97 -8.76 3.76
C ILE A 110 -29.15 -8.60 4.71
N LEU A 111 -29.95 -7.53 4.55
CA LEU A 111 -31.16 -7.32 5.35
C LEU A 111 -32.20 -8.42 5.10
N ALA A 112 -32.37 -8.83 3.85
CA ALA A 112 -33.21 -9.97 3.48
C ALA A 112 -32.70 -11.26 4.15
N ALA A 113 -31.39 -11.51 4.09
CA ALA A 113 -30.78 -12.68 4.70
C ALA A 113 -31.01 -12.72 6.20
N LEU A 114 -30.79 -11.61 6.89
CA LEU A 114 -31.02 -11.48 8.34
C LEU A 114 -32.47 -11.71 8.76
N GLN A 115 -33.45 -11.41 7.89
CA GLN A 115 -34.86 -11.69 8.15
C GLN A 115 -35.24 -13.16 7.88
N LEU A 116 -34.45 -13.86 7.05
CA LEU A 116 -34.72 -15.23 6.61
C LEU A 116 -33.94 -16.31 7.40
N VAL A 117 -32.84 -15.93 8.06
CA VAL A 117 -32.08 -16.82 8.95
C VAL A 117 -32.88 -17.14 10.22
N GLY A 118 -32.79 -18.40 10.66
CA GLY A 118 -33.36 -18.88 11.91
C GLY A 118 -32.54 -18.50 13.15
N PRO A 119 -33.06 -18.80 14.35
CA PRO A 119 -32.41 -18.46 15.63
C PRO A 119 -31.02 -19.04 15.82
N SER A 120 -30.72 -20.19 15.20
CA SER A 120 -29.43 -20.89 15.29
C SER A 120 -28.71 -21.02 13.94
N THR A 121 -29.22 -20.36 12.89
CA THR A 121 -28.69 -20.51 11.53
C THR A 121 -28.11 -19.20 11.03
N ARG A 122 -27.30 -19.31 9.97
CA ARG A 122 -26.45 -18.23 9.43
C ARG A 122 -26.71 -18.05 7.95
N PHE A 123 -26.26 -16.94 7.39
CA PHE A 123 -26.26 -16.70 5.95
C PHE A 123 -24.84 -16.60 5.40
N GLY A 124 -24.63 -17.07 4.18
CA GLY A 124 -23.37 -16.93 3.45
C GLY A 124 -23.55 -16.21 2.12
N ILE A 125 -22.46 -15.84 1.48
CA ILE A 125 -22.46 -15.18 0.16
C ILE A 125 -21.65 -16.00 -0.83
N VAL A 126 -22.19 -16.28 -2.01
CA VAL A 126 -21.41 -16.87 -3.13
C VAL A 126 -21.10 -15.76 -4.12
N THR A 127 -19.82 -15.51 -4.42
CA THR A 127 -19.38 -14.44 -5.32
C THR A 127 -18.57 -14.97 -6.52
N THR A 128 -18.08 -14.06 -7.36
CA THR A 128 -17.31 -14.35 -8.57
C THR A 128 -15.85 -14.62 -8.23
N GLY A 129 -14.95 -13.64 -8.31
CA GLY A 129 -13.52 -13.80 -8.05
C GLY A 129 -13.11 -13.83 -6.57
N VAL A 130 -11.99 -14.49 -6.26
CA VAL A 130 -11.44 -14.61 -4.89
C VAL A 130 -11.17 -13.25 -4.24
N ALA A 131 -10.77 -12.24 -5.03
CA ALA A 131 -10.56 -10.88 -4.53
C ALA A 131 -11.81 -10.26 -3.86
N TYR A 132 -13.02 -10.73 -4.20
CA TYR A 132 -14.26 -10.24 -3.60
C TYR A 132 -14.57 -10.88 -2.24
N GLU A 133 -13.98 -12.03 -1.87
CA GLU A 133 -14.25 -12.66 -0.57
C GLU A 133 -13.90 -11.70 0.58
N THR A 134 -12.71 -11.09 0.52
CA THR A 134 -12.26 -10.09 1.49
C THR A 134 -13.14 -8.84 1.45
N LEU A 135 -13.33 -8.26 0.26
CA LEU A 135 -14.09 -7.02 0.08
C LEU A 135 -15.52 -7.12 0.62
N LEU A 136 -16.22 -8.22 0.29
CA LEU A 136 -17.60 -8.43 0.71
C LEU A 136 -17.68 -8.79 2.20
N SER A 137 -16.74 -9.59 2.71
CA SER A 137 -16.67 -9.90 4.14
C SER A 137 -16.48 -8.64 4.99
N GLU A 138 -15.62 -7.72 4.56
CA GLU A 138 -15.43 -6.42 5.21
C GLU A 138 -16.66 -5.53 5.07
N GLY A 139 -17.29 -5.49 3.91
CA GLY A 139 -18.55 -4.78 3.70
C GLY A 139 -19.67 -5.23 4.66
N VAL A 140 -19.84 -6.54 4.85
CA VAL A 140 -20.84 -7.09 5.78
C VAL A 140 -20.50 -6.68 7.22
N ARG A 141 -19.22 -6.81 7.62
CA ARG A 141 -18.75 -6.39 8.95
C ARG A 141 -18.96 -4.91 9.17
N HIS A 142 -18.72 -4.07 8.16
CA HIS A 142 -18.95 -2.63 8.25
C HIS A 142 -20.44 -2.29 8.42
N LEU A 143 -21.31 -2.93 7.65
CA LEU A 143 -22.77 -2.75 7.71
C LEU A 143 -23.34 -3.17 9.08
N LEU A 144 -22.85 -4.27 9.65
CA LEU A 144 -23.40 -4.88 10.88
C LEU A 144 -22.60 -4.57 12.15
N ARG A 145 -21.56 -3.71 12.08
CA ARG A 145 -20.57 -3.45 13.16
C ARG A 145 -21.14 -3.09 14.54
N ARG A 146 -22.39 -2.62 14.61
CA ARG A 146 -23.04 -2.17 15.85
C ARG A 146 -23.68 -3.30 16.64
N ASP A 147 -23.85 -4.47 16.05
CA ASP A 147 -24.56 -5.59 16.66
C ASP A 147 -23.78 -6.89 16.45
N LYS A 148 -23.05 -7.30 17.50
CA LYS A 148 -22.21 -8.51 17.46
C LYS A 148 -23.04 -9.78 17.31
N GLU A 149 -24.25 -9.81 17.84
CA GLU A 149 -25.15 -10.97 17.76
C GLU A 149 -25.67 -11.13 16.33
N VAL A 150 -26.04 -10.02 15.69
CA VAL A 150 -26.44 -10.00 14.27
C VAL A 150 -25.25 -10.32 13.37
N LEU A 151 -24.05 -9.82 13.67
CA LEU A 151 -22.86 -10.16 12.89
C LEU A 151 -22.49 -11.65 12.98
N ALA A 152 -22.74 -12.31 14.12
CA ALA A 152 -22.55 -13.75 14.27
C ALA A 152 -23.43 -14.58 13.31
N LYS A 153 -24.49 -13.98 12.75
CA LYS A 153 -25.32 -14.60 11.71
C LYS A 153 -24.65 -14.69 10.34
N PHE A 154 -23.50 -14.07 10.14
CA PHE A 154 -22.77 -14.11 8.87
C PHE A 154 -21.77 -15.27 8.84
N GLY A 155 -21.97 -16.24 7.94
CA GLY A 155 -21.17 -17.46 7.75
C GLY A 155 -19.98 -17.33 6.81
N GLY A 156 -19.80 -16.18 6.15
CA GLY A 156 -18.66 -15.92 5.26
C GLY A 156 -19.02 -15.80 3.77
N VAL A 157 -17.98 -15.68 2.94
CA VAL A 157 -18.09 -15.54 1.48
C VAL A 157 -17.26 -16.61 0.79
N ALA A 158 -17.78 -17.20 -0.28
CA ALA A 158 -17.06 -18.14 -1.14
C ALA A 158 -17.06 -17.68 -2.61
N ALA A 159 -15.90 -17.58 -3.21
CA ALA A 159 -15.71 -17.21 -4.61
C ALA A 159 -15.75 -18.43 -5.54
N SER A 160 -16.55 -18.33 -6.61
CA SER A 160 -16.72 -19.36 -7.66
C SER A 160 -15.63 -19.34 -8.73
N GLY A 161 -14.99 -18.19 -8.97
CA GLY A 161 -14.10 -17.98 -10.11
C GLY A 161 -14.82 -17.79 -11.45
N VAL A 162 -16.14 -17.56 -11.44
CA VAL A 162 -16.91 -17.20 -12.65
C VAL A 162 -16.56 -15.79 -13.10
N ALA A 163 -16.14 -15.65 -14.34
CA ALA A 163 -15.85 -14.39 -15.00
C ALA A 163 -16.83 -14.12 -16.16
N LEU A 164 -16.83 -12.89 -16.69
CA LEU A 164 -17.74 -12.50 -17.78
C LEU A 164 -17.59 -13.38 -19.04
N VAL A 165 -16.39 -13.95 -19.26
CA VAL A 165 -16.11 -14.89 -20.36
C VAL A 165 -16.82 -16.23 -20.20
N ASP A 166 -17.09 -16.66 -18.95
CA ASP A 166 -17.79 -17.91 -18.67
C ASP A 166 -19.31 -17.81 -18.96
N LEU A 167 -19.80 -16.61 -19.28
CA LEU A 167 -21.21 -16.32 -19.60
C LEU A 167 -21.51 -16.33 -21.10
N GLN A 168 -20.53 -16.68 -21.94
CA GLN A 168 -20.76 -16.80 -23.37
C GLN A 168 -21.59 -18.07 -23.68
N PRO A 169 -22.46 -18.03 -24.70
CA PRO A 169 -23.23 -19.20 -25.12
C PRO A 169 -22.31 -20.40 -25.38
N GLY A 170 -22.54 -21.52 -24.68
CA GLY A 170 -21.73 -22.74 -24.77
C GLY A 170 -20.77 -22.99 -23.60
N SER A 171 -20.56 -22.02 -22.70
CA SER A 171 -19.68 -22.15 -21.52
C SER A 171 -20.42 -22.47 -20.21
N GLU A 172 -21.74 -22.72 -20.26
CA GLU A 172 -22.59 -22.93 -19.08
C GLU A 172 -22.14 -24.06 -18.16
N ALA A 173 -21.57 -25.14 -18.72
CA ALA A 173 -21.09 -26.28 -17.93
C ALA A 173 -19.95 -25.87 -16.97
N GLY A 174 -19.02 -25.04 -17.44
CA GLY A 174 -17.90 -24.56 -16.62
C GLY A 174 -18.33 -23.55 -15.56
N ALA A 175 -19.27 -22.65 -15.90
CA ALA A 175 -19.86 -21.73 -14.93
C ALA A 175 -20.63 -22.46 -13.82
N ARG A 176 -21.40 -23.50 -14.20
CA ARG A 176 -22.12 -24.36 -13.26
C ARG A 176 -21.17 -25.05 -12.28
N GLU A 177 -20.13 -25.73 -12.76
CA GLU A 177 -19.17 -26.44 -11.91
C GLU A 177 -18.51 -25.51 -10.89
N LYS A 178 -18.07 -24.33 -11.34
CA LYS A 178 -17.48 -23.29 -10.49
C LYS A 178 -18.40 -22.80 -9.38
N ILE A 179 -19.67 -22.55 -9.69
CA ILE A 179 -20.67 -22.11 -8.70
C ILE A 179 -21.01 -23.22 -7.73
N MET A 180 -21.10 -24.45 -8.21
CA MET A 180 -21.36 -25.60 -7.35
C MET A 180 -20.21 -25.84 -6.38
N ASP A 181 -18.95 -25.78 -6.83
CA ASP A 181 -17.79 -25.93 -5.94
C ASP A 181 -17.78 -24.87 -4.83
N ALA A 182 -17.95 -23.59 -5.18
CA ALA A 182 -17.96 -22.52 -4.18
C ALA A 182 -19.12 -22.65 -3.20
N THR A 183 -20.30 -23.05 -3.67
CA THR A 183 -21.46 -23.29 -2.81
C THR A 183 -21.21 -24.47 -1.86
N CYS A 184 -20.68 -25.58 -2.36
CA CYS A 184 -20.30 -26.72 -1.53
C CYS A 184 -19.26 -26.31 -0.47
N ARG A 185 -18.22 -25.55 -0.84
CA ARG A 185 -17.22 -25.04 0.11
C ARG A 185 -17.83 -24.13 1.18
N LEU A 186 -18.78 -23.28 0.80
CA LEU A 186 -19.50 -22.42 1.73
C LEU A 186 -20.33 -23.23 2.74
N LEU A 187 -21.00 -24.30 2.29
CA LEU A 187 -21.90 -25.11 3.11
C LEU A 187 -21.19 -26.21 3.93
N THR A 188 -19.94 -26.57 3.61
CA THR A 188 -19.22 -27.74 4.20
C THR A 188 -17.93 -27.41 4.94
N THR A 189 -17.83 -26.20 5.50
CA THR A 189 -16.65 -25.74 6.25
C THR A 189 -16.22 -26.73 7.35
N LYS A 190 -14.89 -26.88 7.52
CA LYS A 190 -14.22 -27.97 8.26
C LYS A 190 -14.57 -28.09 9.76
N GLU A 191 -15.30 -27.14 10.33
CA GLU A 191 -15.61 -27.11 11.77
C GLU A 191 -17.06 -27.49 12.09
N GLY A 192 -17.95 -27.63 11.11
CA GLY A 192 -19.37 -27.95 11.38
C GLY A 192 -20.13 -26.87 12.17
N GLU A 193 -19.51 -25.70 12.39
CA GLU A 193 -20.06 -24.58 13.15
C GLU A 193 -20.89 -23.60 12.29
N ASP A 194 -20.71 -23.59 10.97
CA ASP A 194 -21.41 -22.70 10.05
C ASP A 194 -22.70 -23.34 9.53
N ASN A 195 -23.73 -23.39 10.37
CA ASN A 195 -25.07 -23.85 9.98
C ASN A 195 -25.76 -22.84 9.05
N ILE A 196 -25.32 -22.77 7.79
CA ILE A 196 -25.82 -21.84 6.78
C ILE A 196 -27.14 -22.35 6.21
N GLU A 197 -28.20 -21.55 6.32
CA GLU A 197 -29.53 -21.83 5.73
C GLU A 197 -29.91 -20.85 4.62
N VAL A 198 -29.16 -19.75 4.50
CA VAL A 198 -29.46 -18.68 3.54
C VAL A 198 -28.20 -18.36 2.74
N VAL A 199 -28.30 -18.33 1.42
CA VAL A 199 -27.19 -17.97 0.53
C VAL A 199 -27.58 -16.76 -0.30
N SER A 200 -26.80 -15.68 -0.23
CA SER A 200 -26.97 -14.51 -1.08
C SER A 200 -26.08 -14.58 -2.31
N MET A 201 -26.66 -14.24 -3.46
CA MET A 201 -25.94 -14.16 -4.73
C MET A 201 -25.08 -12.88 -4.76
N GLY A 202 -23.77 -13.08 -4.72
CA GLY A 202 -22.76 -12.07 -4.41
C GLY A 202 -22.19 -11.33 -5.62
N GLY A 203 -23.04 -10.83 -6.50
CA GLY A 203 -22.64 -10.09 -7.70
C GLY A 203 -23.67 -10.16 -8.82
N VAL A 204 -23.89 -9.05 -9.52
CA VAL A 204 -24.85 -8.96 -10.64
C VAL A 204 -24.54 -9.89 -11.82
N ILE A 205 -23.30 -10.38 -11.91
CA ILE A 205 -22.86 -11.38 -12.89
C ILE A 205 -23.52 -12.75 -12.60
N LEU A 206 -23.87 -13.04 -11.34
CA LEU A 206 -24.42 -14.33 -10.91
C LEU A 206 -25.95 -14.40 -10.97
N THR A 207 -26.61 -13.32 -11.38
CA THR A 207 -28.05 -13.24 -11.49
C THR A 207 -28.60 -14.31 -12.45
N GLY A 208 -29.62 -15.07 -12.01
CA GLY A 208 -30.22 -16.16 -12.79
C GLY A 208 -29.53 -17.52 -12.63
N MET A 209 -28.56 -17.64 -11.72
CA MET A 209 -27.78 -18.87 -11.48
C MET A 209 -28.15 -19.60 -10.19
N GLU A 210 -29.27 -19.23 -9.56
CA GLU A 210 -29.73 -19.74 -8.27
C GLU A 210 -29.96 -21.25 -8.31
N ARG A 211 -30.39 -21.78 -9.46
CA ARG A 211 -30.59 -23.21 -9.70
C ARG A 211 -29.34 -24.05 -9.37
N TRP A 212 -28.14 -23.51 -9.65
CA TRP A 212 -26.88 -24.23 -9.42
C TRP A 212 -26.47 -24.18 -7.95
N VAL A 213 -26.86 -23.13 -7.22
CA VAL A 213 -26.71 -23.05 -5.76
C VAL A 213 -27.63 -24.06 -5.08
N HIS A 214 -28.88 -24.19 -5.52
CA HIS A 214 -29.79 -25.21 -5.02
C HIS A 214 -29.28 -26.64 -5.28
N GLU A 215 -28.81 -26.91 -6.50
CA GLU A 215 -28.25 -28.21 -6.85
C GLU A 215 -27.01 -28.55 -6.01
N ALA A 216 -26.10 -27.59 -5.81
CA ALA A 216 -24.95 -27.76 -4.92
C ALA A 216 -25.35 -27.96 -3.46
N SER A 217 -26.43 -27.31 -3.02
CA SER A 217 -26.96 -27.47 -1.66
C SER A 217 -27.48 -28.89 -1.41
N GLU A 218 -28.23 -29.46 -2.36
CA GLU A 218 -28.67 -30.86 -2.29
C GLU A 218 -27.49 -31.83 -2.33
N LEU A 219 -26.45 -31.53 -3.12
CA LEU A 219 -25.23 -32.35 -3.18
C LEU A 219 -24.43 -32.30 -1.87
N ALA A 220 -24.27 -31.12 -1.28
CA ALA A 220 -23.45 -30.90 -0.09
C ALA A 220 -24.12 -31.39 1.21
N LEU A 221 -25.43 -31.18 1.35
CA LEU A 221 -26.16 -31.42 2.60
C LEU A 221 -27.14 -32.60 2.53
N GLY A 222 -27.32 -33.20 1.34
CA GLY A 222 -28.36 -34.17 1.05
C GLY A 222 -29.69 -33.51 0.66
N VAL A 223 -30.55 -34.24 -0.05
CA VAL A 223 -31.77 -33.72 -0.69
C VAL A 223 -32.67 -32.95 0.28
N GLU A 224 -32.96 -33.50 1.47
CA GLU A 224 -33.87 -32.85 2.42
C GLU A 224 -33.30 -31.58 3.04
N ALA A 225 -32.01 -31.56 3.39
CA ALA A 225 -31.38 -30.39 4.00
C ALA A 225 -31.02 -29.33 2.95
N GLY A 226 -30.58 -29.74 1.76
CA GLY A 226 -30.30 -28.85 0.64
C GLY A 226 -31.53 -28.10 0.15
N ARG A 227 -32.70 -28.75 0.10
CA ARG A 227 -33.98 -28.09 -0.24
C ARG A 227 -34.42 -27.02 0.75
N ARG A 228 -33.89 -27.01 1.96
CA ARG A 228 -34.16 -25.97 2.96
C ARG A 228 -33.29 -24.72 2.77
N ILE A 229 -32.23 -24.79 1.96
CA ILE A 229 -31.39 -23.63 1.67
C ILE A 229 -32.19 -22.61 0.86
N LYS A 230 -32.25 -21.39 1.39
CA LYS A 230 -32.91 -20.23 0.79
C LYS A 230 -31.88 -19.44 0.00
N VAL A 231 -32.11 -19.25 -1.30
CA VAL A 231 -31.22 -18.44 -2.15
C VAL A 231 -31.84 -17.07 -2.39
N ILE A 232 -31.07 -16.01 -2.17
CA ILE A 232 -31.49 -14.61 -2.32
C ILE A 232 -30.85 -14.02 -3.58
N ASP A 233 -31.69 -13.60 -4.52
CA ASP A 233 -31.27 -12.70 -5.59
C ASP A 233 -31.20 -11.25 -5.07
N GLN A 234 -30.03 -10.64 -5.26
CA GLN A 234 -29.69 -9.31 -4.78
C GLN A 234 -30.46 -8.17 -5.46
N LEU A 235 -30.81 -8.30 -6.73
CA LEU A 235 -31.58 -7.29 -7.48
C LEU A 235 -33.03 -7.31 -7.01
N LEU A 236 -33.62 -8.49 -6.85
CA LEU A 236 -34.97 -8.66 -6.31
C LEU A 236 -35.08 -8.14 -4.86
N ALA A 237 -34.10 -8.49 -4.00
CA ALA A 237 -34.03 -7.96 -2.63
C ALA A 237 -33.98 -6.43 -2.61
N GLY A 238 -33.12 -5.84 -3.45
CA GLY A 238 -32.99 -4.40 -3.58
C GLY A 238 -34.29 -3.72 -4.02
N MET A 239 -34.97 -4.29 -5.03
CA MET A 239 -36.19 -3.70 -5.58
C MET A 239 -37.37 -3.80 -4.61
N LEU A 240 -37.59 -4.94 -3.94
CA LEU A 240 -38.66 -5.05 -2.93
C LEU A 240 -38.44 -4.09 -1.75
N THR A 241 -37.19 -3.93 -1.31
CA THR A 241 -36.84 -2.96 -0.27
C THR A 241 -37.17 -1.54 -0.70
N LEU A 242 -36.79 -1.16 -1.92
CA LEU A 242 -37.00 0.17 -2.46
C LEU A 242 -38.50 0.46 -2.69
N ASP A 243 -39.25 -0.50 -3.23
CA ASP A 243 -40.70 -0.38 -3.46
C ASP A 243 -41.47 -0.18 -2.13
N ALA A 244 -41.11 -0.94 -1.10
CA ALA A 244 -41.67 -0.76 0.24
C ALA A 244 -41.40 0.66 0.79
N LEU A 245 -40.17 1.17 0.65
CA LEU A 245 -39.81 2.52 1.08
C LEU A 245 -40.58 3.60 0.30
N LEU A 246 -40.79 3.44 -1.01
CA LEU A 246 -41.60 4.34 -1.83
C LEU A 246 -43.08 4.37 -1.40
N GLN A 247 -43.58 3.25 -0.88
CA GLN A 247 -44.91 3.14 -0.30
C GLN A 247 -44.99 3.65 1.15
N GLY A 248 -43.88 4.12 1.73
CA GLY A 248 -43.82 4.57 3.13
C GLY A 248 -43.87 3.44 4.16
N LYS A 249 -43.60 2.19 3.73
CA LYS A 249 -43.53 1.02 4.61
C LYS A 249 -42.14 0.92 5.25
N SER A 250 -42.09 0.30 6.42
CA SER A 250 -40.83 0.01 7.12
C SER A 250 -40.10 -1.16 6.45
N ILE A 251 -38.77 -1.12 6.40
CA ILE A 251 -37.93 -2.21 5.88
C ILE A 251 -38.23 -3.53 6.60
N ARG A 252 -38.57 -3.49 7.90
CA ARG A 252 -38.93 -4.69 8.69
C ARG A 252 -40.24 -5.34 8.25
N SER A 253 -41.07 -4.63 7.50
CA SER A 253 -42.34 -5.13 6.97
C SER A 253 -42.24 -5.66 5.54
N VAL A 254 -41.03 -5.66 4.95
CA VAL A 254 -40.81 -6.22 3.62
C VAL A 254 -40.94 -7.74 3.70
N ASP A 255 -41.75 -8.30 2.81
CA ASP A 255 -41.88 -9.73 2.65
C ASP A 255 -40.87 -10.23 1.62
N TYR A 256 -39.73 -10.72 2.10
CA TYR A 256 -38.67 -11.28 1.26
C TYR A 256 -38.96 -12.72 0.80
N SER A 257 -40.12 -13.31 1.14
CA SER A 257 -40.48 -14.64 0.60
C SER A 257 -40.58 -14.63 -0.92
N GLN A 258 -40.88 -13.47 -1.53
CA GLN A 258 -40.92 -13.27 -2.97
C GLN A 258 -39.52 -13.18 -3.63
N VAL A 259 -38.46 -13.00 -2.84
CA VAL A 259 -37.06 -12.99 -3.31
C VAL A 259 -36.47 -14.39 -3.35
N LEU A 260 -37.04 -15.31 -2.58
CA LEU A 260 -36.72 -16.72 -2.66
C LEU A 260 -37.12 -17.17 -4.07
N SER A 261 -36.15 -17.49 -4.91
CA SER A 261 -36.37 -17.81 -6.31
C SER A 261 -37.47 -18.88 -6.45
N SER A 262 -38.66 -18.45 -6.86
CA SER A 262 -39.82 -19.32 -7.08
C SER A 262 -39.83 -19.81 -8.53
N LEU A 263 -38.80 -20.56 -8.92
CA LEU A 263 -38.88 -21.47 -10.04
C LEU A 263 -39.15 -22.89 -9.51
N HIS A 264 -40.43 -23.10 -9.21
CA HIS A 264 -41.22 -24.25 -9.59
C HIS A 264 -40.44 -25.49 -10.04
N LEU A 265 -40.52 -26.53 -9.22
CA LEU A 265 -40.63 -27.90 -9.70
C LEU A 265 -41.71 -27.96 -10.81
N GLU A 266 -41.29 -28.48 -11.97
CA GLU A 266 -42.08 -29.03 -13.09
C GLU A 266 -42.93 -28.12 -14.00
N ALA A 267 -42.60 -28.20 -15.31
CA ALA A 267 -43.48 -28.56 -16.44
C ALA A 267 -43.47 -27.59 -17.65
N ALA A 268 -42.74 -27.97 -18.73
CA ALA A 268 -43.27 -28.11 -20.10
C ALA A 268 -42.18 -28.37 -21.18
N ALA A 269 -42.16 -29.62 -21.67
CA ALA A 269 -41.91 -30.06 -23.05
C ALA A 269 -40.58 -29.77 -23.80
N GLY A 270 -39.72 -30.80 -23.84
CA GLY A 270 -39.52 -31.55 -25.09
C GLY A 270 -38.25 -31.29 -25.90
N LYS A 271 -37.17 -32.02 -25.59
CA LYS A 271 -36.38 -32.75 -26.61
C LYS A 271 -35.47 -33.77 -25.94
N LYS A 272 -35.58 -35.01 -26.44
CA LYS A 272 -34.87 -36.21 -26.01
C LYS A 272 -33.36 -36.05 -26.23
N GLY A 273 -32.57 -36.49 -25.26
CA GLY A 273 -31.14 -36.72 -25.41
C GLY A 273 -30.62 -37.67 -24.33
N GLY A 274 -30.49 -38.95 -24.70
CA GLY A 274 -29.64 -40.00 -24.12
C GLY A 274 -29.40 -40.05 -22.60
N ALA A 275 -30.00 -41.06 -21.96
CA ALA A 275 -29.59 -41.54 -20.65
C ALA A 275 -28.13 -42.06 -20.68
N LEU A 276 -27.32 -41.62 -19.72
CA LEU A 276 -26.09 -42.29 -19.29
C LEU A 276 -26.29 -42.64 -17.82
N GLU A 277 -26.31 -43.94 -17.54
CA GLU A 277 -26.55 -44.53 -16.23
C GLU A 277 -25.42 -44.17 -15.25
N CYS A 278 -25.80 -43.77 -14.03
CA CYS A 278 -24.90 -43.69 -12.88
C CYS A 278 -24.52 -45.10 -12.41
N PRO A 279 -23.23 -45.38 -12.13
CA PRO A 279 -22.86 -46.49 -11.26
C PRO A 279 -23.28 -46.20 -9.81
N PRO A 280 -23.57 -47.25 -9.01
CA PRO A 280 -24.04 -47.09 -7.63
C PRO A 280 -22.95 -46.50 -6.71
N PRO A 281 -23.35 -45.88 -5.58
CA PRO A 281 -22.42 -45.28 -4.64
C PRO A 281 -21.55 -46.36 -3.97
N MET A 282 -20.23 -46.23 -4.08
CA MET A 282 -19.31 -47.00 -3.26
C MET A 282 -19.30 -46.44 -1.84
N ASP A 283 -19.93 -47.20 -0.95
CA ASP A 283 -19.77 -47.14 0.49
C ASP A 283 -18.27 -47.34 0.86
N VAL A 284 -17.62 -46.30 1.40
CA VAL A 284 -16.31 -46.45 2.02
C VAL A 284 -16.48 -46.44 3.53
N SER A 285 -16.90 -47.60 4.01
CA SER A 285 -16.67 -48.06 5.37
C SER A 285 -15.21 -47.89 5.80
N ARG A 286 -15.03 -47.48 7.05
CA ARG A 286 -13.75 -47.43 7.75
C ARG A 286 -13.11 -48.82 7.81
N SER A 287 -11.94 -49.03 7.20
CA SER A 287 -10.91 -49.98 7.68
C SER A 287 -9.68 -50.07 6.76
N ARG A 288 -8.53 -49.58 7.22
CA ARG A 288 -7.26 -50.33 7.27
C ARG A 288 -6.23 -49.54 8.07
N ASP A 289 -6.07 -49.91 9.34
CA ASP A 289 -4.93 -49.52 10.18
C ASP A 289 -3.64 -50.13 9.64
N GLN A 290 -3.06 -49.52 8.61
CA GLN A 290 -1.69 -49.81 8.20
C GLN A 290 -0.78 -48.66 8.61
N ARG A 291 0.14 -48.98 9.53
CA ARG A 291 1.26 -48.10 9.92
C ARG A 291 1.95 -47.55 8.65
N PRO A 292 2.40 -46.29 8.62
CA PRO A 292 3.13 -45.76 7.47
C PRO A 292 4.32 -46.64 7.09
N CYS A 293 4.60 -46.81 5.79
CA CYS A 293 5.75 -47.57 5.32
C CYS A 293 7.06 -47.02 5.87
N ASP A 294 8.11 -47.84 5.90
CA ASP A 294 9.38 -47.50 6.54
C ASP A 294 10.00 -46.22 5.94
N ASN A 295 9.83 -45.98 4.63
CA ASN A 295 10.30 -44.78 3.94
C ASN A 295 9.54 -43.51 4.39
N CYS A 296 8.21 -43.55 4.39
CA CYS A 296 7.37 -42.42 4.84
C CYS A 296 7.54 -42.17 6.34
N ARG A 297 7.68 -43.24 7.13
CA ARG A 297 7.89 -43.19 8.58
C ARG A 297 9.24 -42.60 8.95
N ARG A 298 10.33 -42.99 8.27
CA ARG A 298 11.68 -42.41 8.46
C ARG A 298 11.69 -40.92 8.14
N ARG A 299 10.88 -40.48 7.17
CA ARG A 299 10.75 -39.09 6.73
C ARG A 299 9.68 -38.29 7.49
N LYS A 300 8.94 -38.92 8.40
CA LYS A 300 7.83 -38.32 9.17
C LYS A 300 6.76 -37.64 8.29
N ILE A 301 6.45 -38.23 7.14
CA ILE A 301 5.45 -37.74 6.17
C ILE A 301 4.32 -38.76 6.01
N ARG A 302 3.13 -38.28 5.60
CA ARG A 302 1.93 -39.10 5.48
C ARG A 302 2.07 -40.08 4.32
N CYS A 303 1.79 -41.36 4.57
CA CYS A 303 1.84 -42.42 3.56
C CYS A 303 0.44 -42.56 2.92
N LEU A 304 0.31 -42.25 1.63
CA LEU A 304 -0.96 -42.26 0.90
C LEU A 304 -0.86 -43.19 -0.31
N PHE A 305 -1.89 -43.99 -0.56
CA PHE A 305 -1.99 -44.89 -1.70
C PHE A 305 -2.99 -44.33 -2.71
N ALA A 306 -2.68 -44.43 -4.01
CA ALA A 306 -3.56 -43.92 -5.07
C ALA A 306 -4.87 -44.70 -5.16
N SER A 307 -4.85 -45.99 -4.80
CA SER A 307 -6.01 -46.88 -4.72
C SER A 307 -5.79 -47.96 -3.66
N SER A 308 -6.86 -48.65 -3.26
CA SER A 308 -6.82 -49.76 -2.27
C SER A 308 -6.03 -50.99 -2.74
N GLU A 309 -5.75 -51.10 -4.03
CA GLU A 309 -5.04 -52.20 -4.68
C GLU A 309 -3.57 -51.85 -5.00
N ALA A 310 -3.17 -50.59 -4.82
CA ALA A 310 -1.82 -50.13 -5.12
C ALA A 310 -0.79 -50.76 -4.16
N ILE A 311 0.24 -51.40 -4.72
CA ILE A 311 1.32 -52.07 -3.96
C ILE A 311 2.27 -51.04 -3.31
N ASN A 312 2.48 -49.91 -3.98
CA ASN A 312 3.32 -48.81 -3.49
C ASN A 312 2.47 -47.59 -3.12
N CYS A 313 2.93 -46.83 -2.11
CA CYS A 313 2.31 -45.54 -1.83
C CYS A 313 2.75 -44.52 -2.89
N VAL A 314 1.93 -43.49 -3.13
CA VAL A 314 2.14 -42.44 -4.15
C VAL A 314 3.55 -41.84 -4.07
N LEU A 315 4.06 -41.68 -2.86
CA LEU A 315 5.40 -41.11 -2.64
C LEU A 315 6.53 -42.09 -2.97
N CYS A 316 6.35 -43.38 -2.69
CA CYS A 316 7.31 -44.42 -3.03
C CYS A 316 7.30 -44.67 -4.55
N GLU A 317 6.12 -44.66 -5.17
CA GLU A 317 5.89 -44.82 -6.61
C GLU A 317 6.48 -43.68 -7.43
N SER A 318 6.19 -42.43 -7.08
CA SER A 318 6.77 -41.23 -7.73
C SER A 318 8.29 -41.15 -7.64
N ARG A 319 8.91 -41.90 -6.73
CA ARG A 319 10.37 -41.96 -6.55
C ARG A 319 10.98 -43.29 -7.00
N SER A 320 10.19 -44.16 -7.63
CA SER A 320 10.62 -45.49 -8.08
C SER A 320 11.29 -46.31 -6.97
N THR A 321 10.79 -46.20 -5.74
CA THR A 321 11.31 -46.92 -4.56
C THR A 321 10.24 -47.86 -4.01
N VAL A 322 10.64 -49.06 -3.55
CA VAL A 322 9.68 -50.06 -3.06
C VAL A 322 9.17 -49.69 -1.66
N CYS A 323 7.87 -49.80 -1.48
CA CYS A 323 7.21 -49.59 -0.19
C CYS A 323 7.49 -50.79 0.74
N THR A 324 8.16 -50.58 1.87
CA THR A 324 8.56 -51.65 2.80
C THR A 324 7.98 -51.46 4.20
N TYR A 325 7.75 -52.56 4.91
CA TYR A 325 7.17 -52.61 6.26
C TYR A 325 7.94 -53.57 7.18
N VAL A 326 9.26 -53.61 7.04
CA VAL A 326 10.12 -54.61 7.69
C VAL A 326 10.72 -54.07 9.00
N GLN A 327 10.77 -52.75 9.20
CA GLN A 327 11.36 -52.15 10.40
C GLN A 327 10.37 -52.08 11.57
N SER A 328 10.78 -52.59 12.73
CA SER A 328 9.99 -52.55 13.97
C SER A 328 10.00 -51.14 14.62
N ALA A 329 9.00 -50.83 15.45
CA ALA A 329 8.88 -49.54 16.12
C ALA A 329 9.93 -49.35 17.23
N PRO A 330 10.58 -48.18 17.36
CA PRO A 330 11.52 -47.94 18.46
C PRO A 330 10.78 -47.85 19.80
N ARG A 331 11.25 -48.61 20.81
CA ARG A 331 10.67 -48.65 22.16
C ARG A 331 10.92 -47.32 22.90
N LYS A 332 9.87 -46.66 23.37
CA LYS A 332 9.92 -45.55 24.35
C LYS A 332 10.28 -46.11 25.73
N LYS A 333 11.39 -45.67 26.34
CA LYS A 333 11.71 -45.95 27.75
C LYS A 333 10.90 -45.01 28.65
N ARG A 334 10.15 -45.58 29.62
CA ARG A 334 9.49 -44.84 30.72
C ARG A 334 10.52 -44.52 31.81
N PRO A 335 10.44 -43.37 32.52
CA PRO A 335 11.27 -43.11 33.69
C PRO A 335 10.64 -43.73 34.95
N LEU A 336 11.48 -44.32 35.79
CA LEU A 336 11.17 -44.79 37.14
C LEU A 336 11.54 -43.70 38.15
N SER A 337 10.71 -43.54 39.18
CA SER A 337 10.91 -42.71 40.37
C SER A 337 11.69 -43.45 41.46
N SER A 338 12.64 -42.79 42.13
CA SER A 338 13.07 -43.11 43.51
C SER A 338 13.94 -41.99 44.10
N ASN A 339 13.75 -41.78 45.40
CA ASN A 339 14.37 -40.76 46.26
C ASN A 339 15.85 -41.02 46.62
N ASP A 340 16.41 -39.95 47.19
CA ASP A 340 17.46 -39.82 48.23
C ASP A 340 18.96 -39.63 47.89
N ASP A 341 19.45 -38.58 48.59
CA ASP A 341 20.76 -38.28 49.20
C ASP A 341 22.02 -37.87 48.40
N THR A 342 22.47 -36.64 48.73
CA THR A 342 23.78 -35.95 48.52
C THR A 342 24.95 -36.56 49.34
N PRO A 343 26.24 -36.09 49.29
CA PRO A 343 27.05 -35.25 48.35
C PRO A 343 28.50 -35.85 48.14
N PRO A 344 29.62 -35.09 47.93
CA PRO A 344 29.99 -34.12 46.88
C PRO A 344 31.31 -34.47 46.13
N GLY A 345 31.58 -33.82 44.98
CA GLY A 345 32.95 -33.54 44.53
C GLY A 345 33.20 -33.57 43.02
N GLY A 346 33.86 -32.53 42.50
CA GLY A 346 34.59 -32.60 41.22
C GLY A 346 34.23 -31.52 40.19
N GLN A 347 34.99 -30.42 40.19
CA GLN A 347 35.03 -29.43 39.13
C GLN A 347 35.52 -30.04 37.80
N THR A 348 34.95 -29.63 36.67
CA THR A 348 35.69 -29.23 35.45
C THR A 348 34.71 -28.71 34.38
N GLY A 349 35.08 -27.61 33.74
CA GLY A 349 34.21 -26.82 32.88
C GLY A 349 33.98 -27.40 31.49
N SER A 350 32.76 -27.23 30.99
CA SER A 350 32.48 -27.00 29.57
C SER A 350 31.12 -26.29 29.47
N ARG A 351 31.09 -25.21 28.69
CA ARG A 351 29.97 -24.27 28.57
C ARG A 351 29.07 -24.74 27.42
N PRO A 352 27.82 -25.24 27.64
CA PRO A 352 26.96 -25.61 26.53
C PRO A 352 26.03 -24.45 26.15
N LYS A 353 25.94 -24.18 24.85
CA LYS A 353 24.92 -23.33 24.22
C LYS A 353 23.52 -23.89 24.57
N GLN A 354 22.81 -23.25 25.49
CA GLN A 354 21.40 -23.56 25.75
C GLN A 354 20.53 -22.95 24.65
N ARG A 355 20.03 -23.81 23.75
CA ARG A 355 18.77 -23.58 23.03
C ARG A 355 17.65 -23.57 24.07
N LEU A 356 17.11 -22.39 24.36
CA LEU A 356 15.88 -22.22 25.12
C LEU A 356 14.74 -22.92 24.38
N ARG A 357 14.04 -23.83 25.07
CA ARG A 357 12.75 -24.37 24.62
C ARG A 357 11.66 -23.34 24.94
N PRO A 358 10.57 -23.26 24.14
CA PRO A 358 9.46 -22.37 24.46
C PRO A 358 8.77 -22.86 25.74
N GLY A 359 8.84 -22.06 26.80
CA GLY A 359 8.04 -22.21 28.02
C GLY A 359 6.62 -21.68 27.83
N SER A 360 5.75 -22.02 28.78
CA SER A 360 4.33 -21.64 28.88
C SER A 360 4.04 -20.15 28.65
N LYS A 361 2.89 -19.87 28.01
CA LYS A 361 2.45 -18.57 27.44
C LYS A 361 2.27 -17.39 28.41
N ASP A 362 2.67 -17.46 29.68
CA ASP A 362 2.23 -16.47 30.69
C ASP A 362 3.27 -15.83 31.63
N ASP A 363 4.58 -16.13 31.53
CA ASP A 363 5.48 -15.80 32.66
C ASP A 363 6.75 -14.96 32.39
N THR A 364 6.80 -14.08 31.37
CA THR A 364 8.07 -13.36 31.05
C THR A 364 7.98 -11.90 30.57
N VAL A 365 6.85 -11.18 30.66
CA VAL A 365 6.84 -9.75 30.27
C VAL A 365 7.32 -8.87 31.43
N VAL A 366 8.45 -8.20 31.24
CA VAL A 366 9.04 -7.30 32.25
C VAL A 366 8.14 -6.09 32.48
N LYS A 367 7.70 -5.88 33.73
CA LYS A 367 6.83 -4.75 34.11
C LYS A 367 7.60 -3.44 34.31
N ASP A 368 8.81 -3.52 34.87
CA ASP A 368 9.71 -2.38 35.10
C ASP A 368 11.13 -2.76 34.64
N TYR A 369 11.65 -2.01 33.67
CA TYR A 369 12.99 -2.26 33.14
C TYR A 369 14.11 -1.94 34.14
N ALA A 370 13.85 -1.15 35.19
CA ALA A 370 14.81 -0.97 36.27
C ALA A 370 15.08 -2.29 37.04
N SER A 371 14.15 -3.25 37.00
CA SER A 371 14.30 -4.56 37.63
C SER A 371 15.14 -5.57 36.80
N LEU A 372 15.56 -5.21 35.58
CA LEU A 372 16.37 -6.08 34.73
C LEU A 372 17.73 -6.39 35.38
N LYS A 373 18.03 -7.68 35.50
CA LYS A 373 19.34 -8.18 35.95
C LYS A 373 20.39 -7.96 34.86
N GLY A 374 21.56 -7.44 35.23
CA GLY A 374 22.69 -7.20 34.31
C GLY A 374 22.73 -5.78 33.73
N GLN A 375 23.61 -5.56 32.76
CA GLN A 375 23.70 -4.31 31.99
C GLN A 375 22.67 -4.37 30.85
N SER A 376 21.65 -3.49 30.88
CA SER A 376 20.65 -3.34 29.81
C SER A 376 20.49 -1.86 29.49
N LEU A 377 20.34 -1.53 28.21
CA LEU A 377 20.15 -0.17 27.72
C LEU A 377 18.77 0.41 28.12
N LEU A 378 17.83 -0.44 28.51
CA LEU A 378 16.46 -0.07 28.84
C LEU A 378 16.29 0.53 30.24
N LYS A 379 17.37 0.60 31.03
CA LYS A 379 17.33 1.27 32.33
C LYS A 379 17.20 2.78 32.11
N GLU A 380 16.34 3.42 32.91
CA GLU A 380 16.17 4.90 32.95
C GLU A 380 15.61 5.54 31.66
N THR A 381 15.17 4.73 30.69
CA THR A 381 14.46 5.25 29.51
C THR A 381 13.16 5.94 29.89
N LEU A 382 12.85 7.07 29.24
CA LEU A 382 11.60 7.79 29.43
C LEU A 382 10.53 7.31 28.44
N GLY A 383 10.87 7.23 27.16
CA GLY A 383 9.88 7.03 26.10
C GLY A 383 9.69 5.60 25.59
N HIS A 384 10.55 4.65 26.00
CA HIS A 384 10.47 3.24 25.58
C HIS A 384 9.98 2.30 26.68
N GLN A 385 9.37 2.81 27.74
CA GLN A 385 8.73 2.00 28.77
C GLN A 385 7.45 1.34 28.23
N ASN A 386 7.25 0.05 28.54
CA ASN A 386 6.13 -0.70 27.96
C ASN A 386 4.80 -0.50 28.68
N ARG A 387 4.81 -0.22 29.98
CA ARG A 387 3.60 -0.22 30.83
C ARG A 387 3.29 1.16 31.41
N GLN A 388 3.86 2.18 30.80
CA GLN A 388 3.71 3.57 31.20
C GLN A 388 3.73 4.44 29.94
N SER A 389 2.83 5.40 29.87
CA SER A 389 2.83 6.46 28.86
C SER A 389 3.38 7.75 29.47
N SER A 390 4.00 8.58 28.64
CA SER A 390 4.53 9.88 29.04
C SER A 390 4.01 10.97 28.11
N ALA A 391 3.72 12.14 28.66
CA ALA A 391 3.32 13.32 27.91
C ALA A 391 4.03 14.55 28.46
N ILE A 392 4.52 15.41 27.58
CA ILE A 392 5.15 16.67 27.96
C ILE A 392 4.12 17.65 28.54
N ILE A 393 4.56 18.46 29.49
CA ILE A 393 3.73 19.52 30.08
C ILE A 393 4.05 20.85 29.41
N GLY A 394 3.06 21.44 28.75
CA GLY A 394 3.21 22.77 28.15
C GLY A 394 3.18 23.88 29.21
N ALA A 395 3.92 24.97 28.94
CA ALA A 395 4.01 26.11 29.85
C ALA A 395 2.68 26.84 30.10
N THR A 396 1.68 26.66 29.23
CA THR A 396 0.34 27.25 29.36
C THR A 396 -0.70 26.31 29.99
N THR A 397 -0.27 25.15 30.50
CA THR A 397 -1.17 24.23 31.20
C THR A 397 -1.51 24.74 32.61
N ASP A 398 -2.33 24.00 33.35
CA ASP A 398 -2.62 24.25 34.77
C ASP A 398 -1.41 23.95 35.69
N PHE A 399 -0.31 23.42 35.13
CA PHE A 399 0.96 23.23 35.82
C PHE A 399 2.01 24.24 35.34
N ASP A 400 2.37 25.18 36.21
CA ASP A 400 3.43 26.15 35.96
C ASP A 400 4.81 25.53 36.31
N PRO A 401 5.76 25.45 35.35
CA PRO A 401 7.10 24.92 35.61
C PRO A 401 7.86 25.61 36.74
N SER A 402 7.57 26.87 37.07
CA SER A 402 8.19 27.57 38.20
C SER A 402 7.87 26.93 39.56
N LEU A 403 6.75 26.20 39.66
CA LEU A 403 6.36 25.48 40.87
C LEU A 403 7.24 24.23 41.13
N THR A 404 7.98 23.78 40.11
CA THR A 404 8.82 22.57 40.19
C THR A 404 9.99 22.71 41.18
N HIS A 405 10.44 23.94 41.44
CA HIS A 405 11.51 24.23 42.40
C HIS A 405 11.12 23.89 43.85
N ALA A 406 9.82 23.91 44.17
CA ALA A 406 9.32 23.59 45.50
C ALA A 406 9.02 22.09 45.68
N LEU A 407 9.07 21.29 44.61
CA LEU A 407 8.78 19.86 44.65
C LEU A 407 9.99 19.05 45.13
N SER A 408 9.71 17.92 45.79
CA SER A 408 10.73 16.96 46.19
C SER A 408 10.96 15.93 45.09
N TRP A 409 12.22 15.74 44.70
CA TRP A 409 12.63 14.88 43.59
C TRP A 409 13.45 13.70 44.10
N ASN A 410 13.17 12.49 43.61
CA ASN A 410 14.01 11.32 43.89
C ASN A 410 15.30 11.33 43.04
N ALA A 411 16.19 10.36 43.24
CA ALA A 411 17.44 10.22 42.49
C ALA A 411 17.22 10.02 40.96
N LYS A 412 16.04 9.55 40.56
CA LYS A 412 15.63 9.40 39.16
C LYS A 412 14.93 10.66 38.64
N GLY A 413 14.93 11.78 39.36
CA GLY A 413 14.25 13.01 38.93
C GLY A 413 12.73 12.87 38.80
N GLU A 414 12.11 12.02 39.61
CA GLU A 414 10.65 11.81 39.67
C GLU A 414 10.07 12.38 40.97
N CYS A 415 8.85 12.89 40.88
CA CYS A 415 8.01 13.30 42.00
C CYS A 415 6.72 12.45 42.00
N PRO A 416 6.69 11.32 42.74
CA PRO A 416 5.54 10.41 42.77
C PRO A 416 4.30 10.97 43.48
N SER A 417 4.46 11.98 44.33
CA SER A 417 3.36 12.61 45.08
C SER A 417 2.61 13.69 44.29
N PHE A 418 2.82 13.79 42.97
CA PHE A 418 2.25 14.85 42.15
C PHE A 418 0.72 14.78 42.08
N GLN A 419 0.15 13.65 41.66
CA GLN A 419 -1.30 13.39 41.66
C GLN A 419 -1.58 11.90 41.86
N ALA A 420 -2.76 11.55 42.35
CA ALA A 420 -3.18 10.16 42.49
C ALA A 420 -3.18 9.50 41.09
N GLN A 421 -2.23 8.59 40.83
CA GLN A 421 -1.99 7.85 39.58
C GLN A 421 -1.07 8.51 38.53
N HIS A 422 -0.43 9.64 38.83
CA HIS A 422 0.53 10.27 37.92
C HIS A 422 1.87 10.53 38.60
N ILE A 423 2.95 10.34 37.84
CA ILE A 423 4.32 10.63 38.28
C ILE A 423 4.85 11.78 37.44
N LEU A 424 5.28 12.86 38.08
CA LEU A 424 5.97 13.94 37.39
C LEU A 424 7.44 13.57 37.22
N ARG A 425 7.95 13.57 35.98
CA ARG A 425 9.36 13.31 35.64
C ARG A 425 9.99 14.57 35.08
N ARG A 426 11.09 14.99 35.67
CA ARG A 426 11.89 16.12 35.19
C ARG A 426 12.95 15.65 34.20
N ALA A 427 12.83 16.02 32.93
CA ALA A 427 13.83 15.67 31.92
C ALA A 427 15.07 16.57 32.03
N ASN A 428 14.89 17.88 32.17
CA ASN A 428 15.92 18.86 32.51
C ASN A 428 15.31 19.95 33.41
N GLN A 429 15.97 21.09 33.63
CA GLN A 429 15.44 22.14 34.53
C GLN A 429 14.07 22.70 34.10
N ASN A 430 13.78 22.74 32.80
CA ASN A 430 12.62 23.43 32.24
C ASN A 430 11.57 22.47 31.65
N VAL A 431 11.97 21.25 31.28
CA VAL A 431 11.14 20.27 30.59
C VAL A 431 10.69 19.18 31.56
N HIS A 432 9.38 19.02 31.63
CA HIS A 432 8.71 18.11 32.55
C HIS A 432 7.72 17.23 31.79
N PHE A 433 7.60 15.97 32.22
CA PHE A 433 6.70 14.98 31.69
C PHE A 433 5.75 14.50 32.78
N VAL A 434 4.47 14.35 32.45
CA VAL A 434 3.55 13.52 33.25
C VAL A 434 3.66 12.10 32.74
N MET A 435 3.94 11.17 33.63
CA MET A 435 3.93 9.75 33.37
C MET A 435 2.69 9.11 34.00
N ARG A 436 2.02 8.25 33.23
CA ARG A 436 0.82 7.53 33.66
C ARG A 436 1.01 6.02 33.44
N PRO A 437 0.93 5.19 34.48
CA PRO A 437 0.88 3.74 34.32
C PRO A 437 -0.33 3.31 33.47
N ASP A 438 -0.14 2.31 32.62
CA ASP A 438 -1.23 1.70 31.84
C ASP A 438 -2.13 0.87 32.78
N THR A 439 -3.45 0.88 32.55
CA THR A 439 -4.38 0.02 33.31
C THR A 439 -4.29 -1.43 32.84
N GLN A 440 -4.77 -2.37 33.66
CA GLN A 440 -4.74 -3.79 33.28
C GLN A 440 -5.51 -4.07 31.98
N ASP A 441 -6.69 -3.46 31.80
CA ASP A 441 -7.47 -3.59 30.56
C ASP A 441 -6.73 -3.04 29.33
N GLU A 442 -6.03 -1.91 29.48
CA GLU A 442 -5.20 -1.34 28.41
C GLU A 442 -4.04 -2.29 28.05
N MET A 443 -3.42 -2.90 29.05
CA MET A 443 -2.33 -3.86 28.89
C MET A 443 -2.79 -5.15 28.19
N ASP A 444 -3.95 -5.69 28.57
CA ASP A 444 -4.50 -6.93 28.00
C ASP A 444 -4.96 -6.72 26.55
N ALA A 445 -5.55 -5.57 26.24
CA ALA A 445 -5.87 -5.19 24.87
C ALA A 445 -4.61 -5.05 23.99
N GLU A 446 -3.55 -4.45 24.50
CA GLU A 446 -2.27 -4.34 23.80
C GLU A 446 -1.64 -5.72 23.52
N LEU A 447 -1.67 -6.62 24.50
CA LEU A 447 -1.19 -8.00 24.34
C LEU A 447 -2.00 -8.79 23.30
N THR A 448 -3.32 -8.63 23.31
CA THR A 448 -4.21 -9.26 22.33
C THR A 448 -3.87 -8.80 20.91
N ASN A 449 -3.60 -7.50 20.73
CA ASN A 449 -3.20 -6.95 19.44
C ASN A 449 -1.82 -7.46 18.99
N LEU A 450 -0.86 -7.59 19.91
CA LEU A 450 0.47 -8.17 19.61
C LEU A 450 0.37 -9.63 19.19
N ASP A 451 -0.43 -10.44 19.90
CA ASP A 451 -0.66 -11.83 19.55
C ASP A 451 -1.31 -11.96 18.16
N ALA A 452 -2.30 -11.11 17.85
CA ALA A 452 -2.94 -11.10 16.54
C ALA A 452 -1.98 -10.73 15.39
N ILE A 453 -0.98 -9.88 15.64
CA ILE A 453 0.07 -9.53 14.68
C ILE A 453 1.05 -10.70 14.51
N GLU A 454 1.51 -11.29 15.62
CA GLU A 454 2.44 -12.41 15.58
C GLU A 454 1.81 -13.64 14.90
N ASP A 455 0.58 -13.98 15.27
CA ASP A 455 -0.18 -15.10 14.69
C ASP A 455 -0.40 -14.92 13.18
N PHE A 456 -0.51 -13.67 12.68
CA PHE A 456 -0.68 -13.39 11.25
C PHE A 456 0.53 -13.78 10.41
N VAL A 457 1.74 -13.62 10.96
CA VAL A 457 3.00 -13.93 10.25
C VAL A 457 3.65 -15.24 10.73
N SER A 458 3.13 -15.86 11.78
CA SER A 458 3.71 -17.06 12.37
C SER A 458 3.86 -18.20 11.35
N PRO A 459 5.01 -18.90 11.29
CA PRO A 459 6.17 -18.82 12.17
C PRO A 459 7.30 -17.89 11.67
N HIS A 460 7.03 -16.95 10.77
CA HIS A 460 8.02 -16.19 10.00
C HIS A 460 8.56 -14.94 10.70
N GLY A 461 8.01 -14.55 11.86
CA GLY A 461 8.36 -13.32 12.58
C GLY A 461 9.86 -13.04 12.70
N PRO A 462 10.70 -13.97 13.21
CA PRO A 462 12.13 -13.73 13.38
C PRO A 462 12.88 -13.40 12.08
N GLU A 463 12.47 -14.03 10.97
CA GLU A 463 13.07 -13.81 9.66
C GLU A 463 12.64 -12.47 9.05
N LEU A 464 11.40 -12.05 9.29
CA LEU A 464 10.92 -10.72 8.92
C LEU A 464 11.67 -9.62 9.70
N VAL A 465 11.91 -9.82 11.01
CA VAL A 465 12.74 -8.89 11.79
C VAL A 465 14.15 -8.79 11.21
N ASN A 466 14.77 -9.92 10.82
CA ASN A 466 16.07 -9.92 10.17
C ASN A 466 16.06 -9.10 8.88
N LEU A 467 15.11 -9.38 7.97
CA LEU A 467 14.96 -8.67 6.69
C LEU A 467 14.84 -7.15 6.89
N TYR A 468 14.02 -6.71 7.86
CA TYR A 468 13.87 -5.29 8.16
C TYR A 468 15.21 -4.63 8.54
N PHE A 469 15.94 -5.22 9.50
CA PHE A 469 17.20 -4.64 9.97
C PHE A 469 18.36 -4.77 8.99
N ARG A 470 18.24 -5.68 8.02
CA ARG A 470 19.22 -5.92 6.96
C ARG A 470 19.05 -5.00 5.75
N ILE A 471 17.80 -4.63 5.41
CA ILE A 471 17.47 -3.95 4.15
C ILE A 471 16.91 -2.54 4.37
N VAL A 472 15.99 -2.37 5.30
CA VAL A 472 15.22 -1.11 5.46
C VAL A 472 15.90 -0.19 6.45
N HIS A 473 16.23 -0.71 7.64
CA HIS A 473 16.80 0.06 8.74
C HIS A 473 18.07 0.84 8.36
N PRO A 474 19.03 0.32 7.56
CA PRO A 474 20.20 1.09 7.15
C PRO A 474 19.84 2.43 6.49
N SER A 475 18.81 2.45 5.64
CA SER A 475 18.37 3.62 4.88
C SER A 475 17.36 4.50 5.63
N PHE A 476 16.63 3.92 6.60
CA PHE A 476 15.67 4.66 7.43
C PHE A 476 15.84 4.30 8.93
N PRO A 477 16.97 4.71 9.54
CA PRO A 477 17.43 4.20 10.84
C PRO A 477 16.73 4.83 12.05
N ILE A 478 15.41 4.92 12.07
CA ILE A 478 14.67 5.59 13.15
C ILE A 478 14.44 4.72 14.39
N LEU A 479 14.70 3.41 14.29
CA LEU A 479 14.70 2.48 15.43
C LEU A 479 16.09 2.38 16.07
N HIS A 480 16.17 1.74 17.23
CA HIS A 480 17.46 1.31 17.80
C HIS A 480 17.56 -0.21 17.73
N LYS A 481 18.41 -0.74 16.83
CA LYS A 481 18.48 -2.19 16.52
C LYS A 481 18.71 -3.04 17.77
N LYS A 482 19.74 -2.74 18.58
CA LYS A 482 20.05 -3.54 19.78
C LYS A 482 18.90 -3.57 20.79
N VAL A 483 18.28 -2.42 21.07
CA VAL A 483 17.13 -2.31 21.97
C VAL A 483 15.92 -3.09 21.43
N PHE A 484 15.62 -2.98 20.14
CA PHE A 484 14.51 -3.73 19.53
C PHE A 484 14.75 -5.24 19.60
N LEU A 485 15.94 -5.69 19.20
CA LEU A 485 16.30 -7.11 19.20
C LEU A 485 16.39 -7.69 20.62
N GLU A 486 16.83 -6.91 21.61
CA GLU A 486 16.84 -7.31 23.02
C GLU A 486 15.41 -7.54 23.54
N LYS A 487 14.48 -6.63 23.25
CA LYS A 487 13.05 -6.78 23.59
C LYS A 487 12.44 -7.98 22.89
N TYR A 488 12.58 -8.05 21.56
CA TYR A 488 12.03 -9.13 20.74
C TYR A 488 12.56 -10.51 21.15
N GLY A 489 13.87 -10.60 21.45
CA GLY A 489 14.53 -11.83 21.87
C GLY A 489 14.05 -12.36 23.23
N ARG A 490 13.52 -11.50 24.11
CA ARG A 490 12.80 -11.93 25.32
C ARG A 490 11.37 -12.32 24.98
N SER A 491 10.63 -11.43 24.32
CA SER A 491 9.28 -11.68 23.83
C SER A 491 8.84 -10.58 22.87
N TYR A 492 8.16 -10.94 21.78
CA TYR A 492 7.47 -9.96 20.92
C TYR A 492 6.43 -9.14 21.70
N ARG A 493 5.90 -9.67 22.81
CA ARG A 493 4.99 -8.98 23.74
C ARG A 493 5.64 -7.82 24.51
N GLU A 494 6.95 -7.61 24.37
CA GLU A 494 7.65 -6.42 24.86
C GLU A 494 7.70 -5.26 23.85
N LEU A 495 7.10 -5.39 22.68
CA LEU A 495 7.04 -4.32 21.68
C LEU A 495 5.65 -3.67 21.66
N THR A 496 5.50 -2.53 20.98
CA THR A 496 4.16 -1.99 20.70
C THR A 496 3.57 -2.69 19.46
N PRO A 497 2.24 -2.89 19.39
CA PRO A 497 1.59 -3.50 18.22
C PRO A 497 1.95 -2.77 16.92
N THR A 498 1.90 -1.45 16.95
CA THR A 498 2.26 -0.55 15.84
C THR A 498 3.72 -0.71 15.40
N GLY A 499 4.66 -0.77 16.35
CA GLY A 499 6.09 -0.91 16.05
C GLY A 499 6.43 -2.27 15.47
N LEU A 500 5.91 -3.35 16.05
CA LEU A 500 6.12 -4.71 15.53
C LEU A 500 5.44 -4.91 14.18
N GLY A 501 4.17 -4.50 14.07
CA GLY A 501 3.39 -4.61 12.86
C GLY A 501 4.04 -3.87 11.69
N ALA A 502 4.51 -2.64 11.89
CA ALA A 502 5.19 -1.87 10.84
C ALA A 502 6.50 -2.52 10.37
N VAL A 503 7.29 -3.10 11.29
CA VAL A 503 8.50 -3.88 10.96
C VAL A 503 8.15 -5.08 10.08
N TYR A 504 7.12 -5.85 10.44
CA TYR A 504 6.66 -6.98 9.64
C TYR A 504 6.13 -6.56 8.26
N ILE A 505 5.26 -5.55 8.22
CA ILE A 505 4.70 -5.03 6.95
C ILE A 505 5.82 -4.62 6.00
N MET A 506 6.79 -3.85 6.48
CA MET A 506 7.87 -3.37 5.63
C MET A 506 8.81 -4.52 5.19
N ALA A 507 9.04 -5.50 6.06
CA ALA A 507 9.83 -6.69 5.74
C ALA A 507 9.17 -7.60 4.70
N LEU A 508 7.83 -7.66 4.64
CA LEU A 508 7.10 -8.47 3.66
C LEU A 508 7.39 -8.07 2.21
N ASN A 509 7.83 -6.83 1.96
CA ASN A 509 8.28 -6.41 0.62
C ASN A 509 9.55 -7.13 0.16
N TRP A 510 10.30 -7.70 1.10
CA TRP A 510 11.61 -8.32 0.88
C TRP A 510 11.59 -9.84 1.08
N TRP A 511 10.40 -10.45 1.06
CA TRP A 511 10.19 -11.88 1.28
C TRP A 511 11.11 -12.79 0.46
N SER A 512 11.34 -12.45 -0.81
CA SER A 512 12.19 -13.21 -1.73
C SER A 512 13.68 -13.17 -1.39
N TYR A 513 14.12 -12.18 -0.61
CA TYR A 513 15.52 -12.03 -0.20
C TYR A 513 15.91 -12.93 0.98
N SER A 514 14.96 -13.64 1.58
CA SER A 514 15.25 -14.70 2.53
C SER A 514 15.17 -16.06 1.84
N PRO A 515 16.26 -16.85 1.80
CA PRO A 515 16.21 -18.23 1.31
C PRO A 515 15.24 -19.12 2.09
N ALA A 516 14.97 -18.78 3.35
CA ALA A 516 14.02 -19.53 4.19
C ALA A 516 12.56 -19.23 3.85
N LEU A 517 12.27 -18.03 3.33
CA LEU A 517 10.91 -17.57 3.02
C LEU A 517 10.56 -17.68 1.54
N SER A 518 11.53 -17.54 0.63
CA SER A 518 11.29 -17.40 -0.81
C SER A 518 10.49 -18.54 -1.45
N SER A 519 10.55 -19.76 -0.88
CA SER A 519 9.77 -20.92 -1.33
C SER A 519 8.42 -21.08 -0.63
N MET A 520 8.07 -20.19 0.29
CA MET A 520 6.85 -20.24 1.12
C MET A 520 5.82 -19.22 0.63
N SER A 521 4.55 -19.42 0.99
CA SER A 521 3.47 -18.49 0.68
C SER A 521 3.62 -17.20 1.49
N LYS A 522 3.78 -16.07 0.80
CA LYS A 522 3.85 -14.75 1.43
C LYS A 522 2.50 -14.34 2.04
N PRO A 523 2.44 -13.93 3.32
CA PRO A 523 1.24 -13.32 3.90
C PRO A 523 0.82 -12.04 3.16
N ASP A 524 -0.48 -11.74 3.18
CA ASP A 524 -1.00 -10.51 2.58
C ASP A 524 -0.66 -9.29 3.45
N ALA A 525 0.26 -8.46 2.96
CA ALA A 525 0.69 -7.26 3.66
C ALA A 525 -0.46 -6.26 3.87
N HIS A 526 -1.43 -6.17 2.95
CA HIS A 526 -2.49 -5.17 3.00
C HIS A 526 -3.49 -5.42 4.14
N VAL A 527 -3.74 -6.71 4.43
CA VAL A 527 -4.58 -7.11 5.57
C VAL A 527 -3.90 -6.73 6.90
N LEU A 528 -2.58 -6.92 7.00
CA LEU A 528 -1.82 -6.53 8.18
C LEU A 528 -1.74 -5.00 8.31
N GLU A 529 -1.50 -4.29 7.21
CA GLU A 529 -1.51 -2.82 7.15
C GLU A 529 -2.81 -2.24 7.71
N SER A 530 -3.96 -2.74 7.25
CA SER A 530 -5.28 -2.25 7.68
C SER A 530 -5.50 -2.45 9.19
N LYS A 531 -5.07 -3.59 9.74
CA LYS A 531 -5.15 -3.88 11.18
C LYS A 531 -4.24 -2.95 11.98
N VAL A 532 -2.97 -2.83 11.58
CA VAL A 532 -1.97 -2.03 12.29
C VAL A 532 -2.31 -0.54 12.24
N LEU A 533 -2.83 -0.06 11.11
CA LEU A 533 -3.30 1.33 10.98
C LEU A 533 -4.45 1.63 11.95
N LYS A 534 -5.40 0.71 12.12
CA LYS A 534 -6.48 0.86 13.10
C LYS A 534 -5.92 0.93 14.53
N MET A 535 -4.99 0.03 14.88
CA MET A 535 -4.33 0.03 16.20
C MET A 535 -3.59 1.35 16.45
N LEU A 536 -2.95 1.93 15.42
CA LEU A 536 -2.27 3.21 15.52
C LEU A 536 -3.22 4.36 15.88
N PHE A 537 -4.41 4.40 15.29
CA PHE A 537 -5.42 5.39 15.67
C PHE A 537 -5.98 5.18 17.07
N GLU A 538 -5.99 3.95 17.60
CA GLU A 538 -6.50 3.63 18.94
C GLU A 538 -5.52 4.01 20.06
N VAL A 539 -4.21 4.04 19.80
CA VAL A 539 -3.18 4.35 20.82
C VAL A 539 -3.00 5.84 21.10
N HIS A 540 -3.74 6.71 20.41
CA HIS A 540 -3.58 8.18 20.46
C HIS A 540 -3.69 8.81 21.87
N LYS A 541 -4.34 8.13 22.81
CA LYS A 541 -4.48 8.59 24.22
C LYS A 541 -3.28 8.27 25.10
N ARG A 542 -2.42 7.36 24.66
CA ARG A 542 -1.26 6.86 25.41
C ARG A 542 -0.09 6.55 24.47
N PRO A 543 0.29 7.49 23.58
CA PRO A 543 1.31 7.22 22.59
C PRO A 543 2.66 6.93 23.27
N LYS A 544 3.43 6.00 22.70
CA LYS A 544 4.83 5.73 23.06
C LYS A 544 5.73 6.10 21.88
N ILE A 545 7.04 6.25 22.11
CA ILE A 545 8.00 6.51 21.01
C ILE A 545 7.94 5.40 19.97
N SER A 546 7.81 4.14 20.42
CA SER A 546 7.66 2.99 19.53
C SER A 546 6.41 3.06 18.64
N ASP A 547 5.32 3.70 19.11
CA ASP A 547 4.11 3.90 18.31
C ASP A 547 4.34 4.94 17.22
N LEU A 548 5.01 6.04 17.55
CA LEU A 548 5.40 7.08 16.60
C LEU A 548 6.36 6.52 15.54
N GLN A 549 7.36 5.74 15.96
CA GLN A 549 8.28 5.05 15.05
C GLN A 549 7.54 4.07 14.14
N GLY A 550 6.66 3.24 14.70
CA GLY A 550 5.82 2.31 13.94
C GLY A 550 4.97 3.04 12.89
N GLY A 551 4.32 4.14 13.28
CA GLY A 551 3.58 4.99 12.36
C GLY A 551 4.43 5.57 11.23
N LEU A 552 5.62 6.11 11.54
CA LEU A 552 6.53 6.67 10.53
C LEU A 552 7.07 5.62 9.56
N VAL A 553 7.42 4.42 10.05
CA VAL A 553 7.80 3.28 9.19
C VAL A 553 6.61 2.86 8.32
N LEU A 554 5.43 2.75 8.90
CA LEU A 554 4.22 2.35 8.18
C LEU A 554 3.87 3.33 7.06
N MET A 555 4.06 4.64 7.27
CA MET A 555 3.85 5.64 6.21
C MET A 555 4.86 5.57 5.07
N GLN A 556 5.93 4.77 5.17
CA GLN A 556 6.77 4.50 4.00
C GLN A 556 6.07 3.55 3.01
N SER A 557 5.00 2.86 3.42
CA SER A 557 4.10 2.16 2.50
C SER A 557 3.24 3.18 1.73
N PRO A 558 3.27 3.19 0.38
CA PRO A 558 2.46 4.11 -0.42
C PRO A 558 0.95 3.99 -0.16
N ASN A 559 0.47 2.81 0.22
CA ASN A 559 -0.94 2.54 0.48
C ASN A 559 -1.44 3.17 1.80
N VAL A 560 -0.53 3.38 2.75
CA VAL A 560 -0.87 3.89 4.09
C VAL A 560 -0.57 5.39 4.23
N SER A 561 0.42 5.89 3.49
CA SER A 561 0.80 7.30 3.54
C SER A 561 -0.38 8.22 3.22
N SER A 562 -0.70 9.10 4.16
CA SER A 562 -1.71 10.14 3.96
C SER A 562 -1.38 11.41 4.75
N TRP A 563 -1.86 12.53 4.27
CA TRP A 563 -1.69 13.82 4.96
C TRP A 563 -2.35 13.84 6.34
N ALA A 564 -3.50 13.18 6.49
CA ALA A 564 -4.20 13.10 7.78
C ALA A 564 -3.40 12.29 8.81
N LEU A 565 -2.77 11.19 8.37
CA LEU A 565 -1.92 10.39 9.24
C LEU A 565 -0.65 11.15 9.64
N ALA A 566 -0.05 11.92 8.74
CA ALA A 566 1.08 12.81 9.09
C ALA A 566 0.69 13.79 10.22
N GLY A 567 -0.49 14.43 10.12
CA GLY A 567 -1.00 15.29 11.19
C GLY A 567 -1.24 14.57 12.51
N HIS A 568 -1.72 13.32 12.46
CA HIS A 568 -1.87 12.48 13.65
C HIS A 568 -0.53 12.19 14.33
N LEU A 569 0.48 11.80 13.55
CA LEU A 569 1.83 11.52 14.06
C LEU A 569 2.51 12.78 14.60
N ILE A 570 2.29 13.95 14.00
CA ILE A 570 2.80 15.22 14.51
C ILE A 570 2.19 15.55 15.88
N ALA A 571 0.87 15.37 16.04
CA ALA A 571 0.23 15.56 17.34
C ALA A 571 0.77 14.58 18.41
N MET A 572 0.97 13.31 18.04
CA MET A 572 1.63 12.34 18.94
C MET A 572 3.05 12.75 19.29
N ALA A 573 3.82 13.25 18.32
CA ALA A 573 5.20 13.67 18.50
C ALA A 573 5.32 14.89 19.44
N GLN A 574 4.41 15.86 19.31
CA GLN A 574 4.32 16.99 20.23
C GLN A 574 3.99 16.53 21.65
N ASN A 575 3.04 15.60 21.83
CA ASN A 575 2.76 15.01 23.14
C ASN A 575 3.99 14.32 23.75
N LEU A 576 4.83 13.69 22.93
CA LEU A 576 6.05 12.99 23.35
C LEU A 576 7.28 13.92 23.50
N GLY A 577 7.15 15.22 23.22
CA GLY A 577 8.22 16.21 23.28
C GLY A 577 9.29 16.02 22.20
N MET A 578 8.94 15.49 21.02
CA MET A 578 9.90 15.24 19.93
C MET A 578 10.45 16.51 19.28
N ASN A 579 9.73 17.63 19.43
CA ASN A 579 10.10 18.92 18.85
C ASN A 579 11.03 19.76 19.76
N PHE A 580 11.47 19.22 20.90
CA PHE A 580 12.34 19.89 21.87
C PHE A 580 13.81 19.50 21.68
N ASP A 581 14.74 20.38 22.05
CA ASP A 581 16.12 19.96 22.27
C ASP A 581 16.18 19.00 23.46
N CYS A 582 16.74 17.82 23.23
CA CYS A 582 16.93 16.79 24.25
C CYS A 582 18.38 16.64 24.70
N SER A 583 19.30 17.51 24.28
CA SER A 583 20.74 17.40 24.51
C SER A 583 21.13 17.32 25.98
N ASP A 584 20.43 18.04 26.85
CA ASP A 584 20.67 18.10 28.30
C ASP A 584 19.68 17.25 29.12
N TRP A 585 18.85 16.43 28.46
CA TRP A 585 17.86 15.61 29.15
C TRP A 585 18.51 14.45 29.90
N GLN A 586 18.00 14.18 31.10
CA GLN A 586 18.31 13.04 31.96
C GLN A 586 17.68 11.75 31.44
N VAL A 587 18.02 11.36 30.22
CA VAL A 587 17.68 10.09 29.57
C VAL A 587 18.97 9.45 29.02
N PRO A 588 18.98 8.15 28.69
CA PRO A 588 20.16 7.53 28.08
C PRO A 588 20.55 8.16 26.74
N ASP A 589 21.85 8.23 26.45
CA ASP A 589 22.42 8.81 25.23
C ASP A 589 21.79 8.22 23.95
N TRP A 590 21.57 6.90 23.96
CA TRP A 590 20.95 6.19 22.84
C TRP A 590 19.50 6.64 22.59
N GLU A 591 18.77 7.02 23.64
CA GLU A 591 17.40 7.54 23.54
C GLU A 591 17.41 8.96 22.97
N ARG A 592 18.38 9.82 23.38
CA ARG A 592 18.57 11.15 22.77
C ARG A 592 18.80 11.04 21.26
N GLY A 593 19.70 10.15 20.85
CA GLY A 593 19.95 9.89 19.42
C GLY A 593 18.69 9.43 18.69
N VAL A 594 17.92 8.49 19.26
CA VAL A 594 16.65 8.03 18.67
C VAL A 594 15.63 9.16 18.54
N ARG A 595 15.44 9.99 19.58
CA ARG A 595 14.52 11.13 19.56
C ARG A 595 14.86 12.10 18.44
N LYS A 596 16.14 12.45 18.28
CA LYS A 596 16.60 13.30 17.16
C LYS A 596 16.31 12.65 15.81
N ARG A 597 16.66 11.37 15.61
CA ARG A 597 16.41 10.68 14.32
C ARG A 597 14.91 10.60 13.98
N VAL A 598 14.06 10.30 14.97
CA VAL A 598 12.60 10.23 14.82
C VAL A 598 12.01 11.61 14.51
N ALA A 599 12.44 12.64 15.22
CA ALA A 599 12.01 14.01 14.97
C ALA A 599 12.38 14.43 13.54
N TRP A 600 13.63 14.29 13.13
CA TRP A 600 14.04 14.65 11.76
C TRP A 600 13.34 13.81 10.68
N ALA A 601 13.02 12.55 10.95
CA ALA A 601 12.16 11.76 10.06
C ALA A 601 10.74 12.30 9.94
N LEU A 602 10.15 12.78 11.05
CA LEU A 602 8.86 13.46 11.04
C LEU A 602 8.91 14.79 10.29
N PHE A 603 10.01 15.54 10.41
CA PHE A 603 10.24 16.77 9.64
C PHE A 603 10.30 16.47 8.14
N MET A 604 11.05 15.45 7.73
CA MET A 604 11.06 14.97 6.34
C MET A 604 9.67 14.61 5.86
N GLN A 605 8.93 13.84 6.66
CA GLN A 605 7.58 13.41 6.33
C GLN A 605 6.61 14.58 6.12
N ASP A 606 6.68 15.61 6.96
CA ASP A 606 5.85 16.81 6.86
C ASP A 606 6.18 17.64 5.62
N LYS A 607 7.46 17.98 5.39
CA LYS A 607 7.86 18.87 4.29
C LYS A 607 7.69 18.21 2.92
N TRP A 608 8.11 16.96 2.77
CA TRP A 608 7.88 16.22 1.53
C TRP A 608 6.40 15.92 1.30
N GLY A 609 5.65 15.65 2.38
CA GLY A 609 4.19 15.47 2.32
C GLY A 609 3.47 16.74 1.86
N ALA A 610 3.84 17.89 2.42
CA ALA A 610 3.33 19.20 2.02
C ALA A 610 3.57 19.47 0.52
N LEU A 611 4.77 19.16 0.04
CA LEU A 611 5.15 19.28 -1.37
C LEU A 611 4.28 18.39 -2.27
N VAL A 612 4.22 17.08 -2.00
CA VAL A 612 3.57 16.14 -2.92
C VAL A 612 2.04 16.15 -2.86
N TYR A 613 1.45 16.49 -1.72
CA TYR A 613 0.01 16.64 -1.57
C TYR A 613 -0.49 18.07 -1.86
N GLY A 614 0.42 19.03 -2.07
CA GLY A 614 0.07 20.43 -2.30
C GLY A 614 -0.62 21.06 -1.08
N ARG A 615 -0.11 20.80 0.12
CA ARG A 615 -0.63 21.29 1.40
C ARG A 615 0.37 22.24 2.06
N GLY A 616 -0.10 23.04 3.03
CA GLY A 616 0.81 23.80 3.89
C GLY A 616 1.43 22.90 4.93
N SER A 617 2.71 23.10 5.25
CA SER A 617 3.41 22.36 6.30
C SER A 617 2.70 22.50 7.66
N LEU A 618 2.68 21.42 8.44
CA LEU A 618 2.09 21.38 9.79
C LEU A 618 3.11 21.76 10.87
N LEU A 619 4.39 21.52 10.63
CA LEU A 619 5.47 21.89 11.55
C LEU A 619 5.93 23.33 11.29
N ARG A 620 5.76 24.17 12.30
CA ARG A 620 6.24 25.55 12.30
C ARG A 620 7.69 25.62 12.74
N ALA A 621 8.48 26.49 12.12
CA ALA A 621 9.88 26.70 12.49
C ALA A 621 10.00 27.22 13.95
N ASP A 622 9.11 28.11 14.37
CA ASP A 622 9.09 28.67 15.73
C ASP A 622 8.86 27.61 16.83
N ASP A 623 8.26 26.47 16.48
CA ASP A 623 7.92 25.38 17.41
C ASP A 623 8.89 24.18 17.27
N TRP A 624 10.05 24.39 16.64
CA TRP A 624 11.06 23.37 16.34
C TRP A 624 12.42 23.71 16.97
N ASP A 625 12.79 22.97 18.00
CA ASP A 625 14.03 23.18 18.79
C ASP A 625 15.02 22.00 18.65
N VAL A 626 14.77 21.09 17.71
CA VAL A 626 15.56 19.86 17.58
C VAL A 626 16.91 20.15 16.94
N GLN A 627 17.99 19.78 17.63
CA GLN A 627 19.36 19.99 17.15
C GLN A 627 19.70 19.14 15.90
N PRO A 628 20.61 19.62 15.03
CA PRO A 628 21.08 18.87 13.87
C PRO A 628 21.64 17.49 14.23
N LEU A 629 21.48 16.53 13.33
CA LEU A 629 22.02 15.17 13.50
C LEU A 629 23.55 15.14 13.36
N THR A 630 24.16 14.28 14.14
CA THR A 630 25.61 14.04 14.19
C THR A 630 25.90 12.55 14.03
N ALA A 631 27.15 12.19 13.76
CA ALA A 631 27.53 10.78 13.61
C ALA A 631 27.28 9.95 14.89
N SER A 632 27.40 10.55 16.08
CA SER A 632 27.13 9.90 17.38
C SER A 632 25.65 9.59 17.62
N ASP A 633 24.76 10.22 16.86
CA ASP A 633 23.33 9.91 16.92
C ASP A 633 23.02 8.55 16.26
N PHE A 634 23.98 7.84 15.68
CA PHE A 634 23.77 6.53 15.03
C PHE A 634 24.64 5.46 15.71
N PRO A 635 24.04 4.45 16.37
CA PRO A 635 24.82 3.48 17.14
C PRO A 635 25.48 2.40 16.28
N GLU A 636 24.95 2.09 15.10
CA GLU A 636 25.54 1.14 14.16
C GLU A 636 26.66 1.76 13.32
N THR A 637 27.66 0.94 12.98
CA THR A 637 28.81 1.32 12.15
C THR A 637 28.97 0.35 10.98
N SER A 638 29.90 0.62 10.06
CA SER A 638 30.26 -0.33 8.99
C SER A 638 30.73 -1.70 9.48
N LYS A 639 31.15 -1.83 10.75
CA LYS A 639 31.48 -3.13 11.36
C LYS A 639 30.25 -4.01 11.62
N ASP A 640 29.07 -3.40 11.66
CA ASP A 640 27.79 -4.07 11.87
C ASP A 640 27.10 -4.41 10.55
N ASP A 641 27.77 -4.19 9.40
CA ASP A 641 27.24 -4.50 8.07
C ASP A 641 26.96 -5.99 7.93
N ASP A 642 25.79 -6.30 7.37
CA ASP A 642 25.44 -7.67 6.99
C ASP A 642 26.17 -8.04 5.70
N LEU A 643 26.57 -9.30 5.52
CA LEU A 643 27.28 -9.75 4.32
C LEU A 643 26.39 -10.58 3.38
N GLU A 644 25.15 -10.84 3.78
CA GLU A 644 24.18 -11.57 2.97
C GLU A 644 23.75 -10.75 1.75
N GLU A 645 23.33 -11.48 0.71
CA GLU A 645 22.90 -10.89 -0.54
C GLU A 645 21.63 -10.06 -0.38
N GLY A 646 21.64 -8.89 -1.03
CA GLY A 646 20.57 -7.92 -0.93
C GLY A 646 20.57 -7.12 0.37
N SER A 647 21.65 -7.16 1.16
CA SER A 647 21.82 -6.25 2.30
C SER A 647 22.13 -4.81 1.83
N ALA A 648 21.74 -3.83 2.66
CA ALA A 648 22.10 -2.43 2.47
C ALA A 648 23.30 -2.05 3.35
N GLU A 649 24.11 -1.10 2.88
CA GLU A 649 25.31 -0.61 3.59
C GLU A 649 24.95 0.42 4.66
N ILE A 650 25.39 0.22 5.91
CA ILE A 650 25.00 1.04 7.06
C ILE A 650 25.54 2.47 6.96
N GLU A 651 26.83 2.66 6.66
CA GLU A 651 27.40 4.01 6.61
C GLU A 651 26.82 4.81 5.43
N LYS A 652 26.63 4.17 4.27
CA LYS A 652 25.98 4.79 3.10
C LYS A 652 24.54 5.19 3.41
N GLY A 653 23.77 4.33 4.09
CA GLY A 653 22.41 4.62 4.53
C GLY A 653 22.34 5.79 5.53
N LYS A 654 23.23 5.81 6.52
CA LYS A 654 23.39 6.92 7.47
C LYS A 654 23.69 8.24 6.77
N GLN A 655 24.67 8.27 5.87
CA GLN A 655 25.01 9.45 5.08
C GLN A 655 23.83 9.90 4.22
N THR A 656 23.12 8.96 3.61
CA THR A 656 21.91 9.24 2.82
C THR A 656 20.83 9.91 3.68
N PHE A 657 20.59 9.42 4.89
CA PHE A 657 19.62 10.01 5.83
C PHE A 657 20.02 11.43 6.26
N LEU A 658 21.29 11.67 6.60
CA LEU A 658 21.81 12.99 6.97
C LEU A 658 21.64 14.01 5.83
N HIS A 659 21.99 13.63 4.61
CA HIS A 659 21.86 14.51 3.44
C HIS A 659 20.39 14.73 3.06
N MET A 660 19.54 13.72 3.24
CA MET A 660 18.09 13.87 3.04
C MET A 660 17.49 14.89 4.02
N VAL A 661 17.94 14.90 5.28
CA VAL A 661 17.54 15.91 6.27
C VAL A 661 17.96 17.31 5.80
N SER A 662 19.23 17.49 5.44
CA SER A 662 19.74 18.79 4.96
C SER A 662 19.03 19.29 3.69
N LEU A 663 18.72 18.40 2.75
CA LEU A 663 17.94 18.75 1.56
C LEU A 663 16.51 19.18 1.93
N THR A 664 15.91 18.52 2.91
CA THR A 664 14.55 18.82 3.38
C THR A 664 14.47 20.22 3.97
N GLU A 665 15.52 20.72 4.63
CA GLU A 665 15.57 22.11 5.10
C GLU A 665 15.50 23.10 3.93
N ILE A 666 16.22 22.84 2.83
CA ILE A 666 16.12 23.65 1.61
C ILE A 666 14.70 23.58 1.02
N VAL A 667 14.08 22.40 1.03
CA VAL A 667 12.69 22.23 0.58
C VAL A 667 11.70 23.00 1.46
N ALA A 668 11.90 23.02 2.77
CA ALA A 668 11.08 23.83 3.67
C ALA A 668 11.11 25.32 3.28
N ASP A 669 12.31 25.84 3.01
CA ASP A 669 12.47 27.23 2.58
C ASP A 669 11.82 27.51 1.21
N ILE A 670 11.93 26.58 0.25
CA ILE A 670 11.25 26.67 -1.05
C ILE A 670 9.73 26.74 -0.84
N LEU A 671 9.17 25.89 0.02
CA LEU A 671 7.74 25.85 0.31
C LEU A 671 7.25 27.14 0.97
N ASP A 672 8.00 27.63 1.96
CA ASP A 672 7.64 28.84 2.71
C ASP A 672 7.67 30.10 1.83
N GLN A 673 8.69 30.20 0.96
CA GLN A 673 8.86 31.34 0.07
C GLN A 673 7.86 31.36 -1.08
N PHE A 674 7.53 30.22 -1.69
CA PHE A 674 6.79 30.19 -2.96
C PHE A 674 5.43 29.47 -2.92
N PHE A 675 5.20 28.57 -1.97
CA PHE A 675 4.05 27.65 -2.01
C PHE A 675 3.05 27.81 -0.85
N THR A 676 3.29 28.70 0.11
CA THR A 676 2.27 29.06 1.10
C THR A 676 1.06 29.75 0.44
N LEU A 677 -0.10 29.69 1.09
CA LEU A 677 -1.31 30.39 0.62
C LEU A 677 -1.09 31.89 0.46
N ARG A 678 -0.25 32.49 1.31
CA ARG A 678 0.12 33.91 1.21
C ARG A 678 1.10 34.14 0.06
N ALA A 679 2.17 33.33 -0.05
CA ALA A 679 3.15 33.43 -1.12
C ALA A 679 2.50 33.32 -2.51
N THR A 680 1.65 32.32 -2.71
CA THR A 680 0.97 32.07 -3.99
C THR A 680 -0.02 33.14 -4.43
N ARG A 681 -0.41 34.04 -3.53
CA ARG A 681 -1.25 35.23 -3.81
C ARG A 681 -0.45 36.49 -4.06
N ARG A 682 0.83 36.54 -3.68
CA ARG A 682 1.70 37.69 -3.95
C ARG A 682 1.85 37.82 -5.46
N ARG A 683 1.57 39.00 -5.98
CA ARG A 683 1.88 39.36 -7.37
C ARG A 683 3.34 39.78 -7.41
N GLN A 684 4.18 39.00 -8.05
CA GLN A 684 5.60 39.27 -8.21
C GLN A 684 5.95 39.24 -9.69
N THR A 685 6.87 40.10 -10.10
CA THR A 685 7.45 40.00 -11.45
C THR A 685 8.43 38.83 -11.50
N ILE A 686 8.80 38.41 -12.71
CA ILE A 686 9.76 37.31 -12.91
C ILE A 686 11.12 37.65 -12.30
N GLU A 687 11.55 38.91 -12.34
CA GLU A 687 12.80 39.39 -11.73
C GLU A 687 12.79 39.23 -10.21
N GLN A 688 11.70 39.62 -9.54
CA GLN A 688 11.54 39.47 -8.09
C GLN A 688 11.52 38.01 -7.65
N VAL A 689 10.90 37.14 -8.46
CA VAL A 689 10.89 35.70 -8.20
C VAL A 689 12.28 35.11 -8.39
N LEU A 690 13.02 35.53 -9.43
CA LEU A 690 14.40 35.10 -9.66
C LEU A 690 15.34 35.57 -8.55
N GLU A 691 15.21 36.80 -8.08
CA GLU A 691 15.97 37.34 -6.96
C GLU A 691 15.76 36.51 -5.69
N SER A 692 14.51 36.13 -5.41
CA SER A 692 14.17 35.26 -4.27
C SER A 692 14.62 33.81 -4.47
N ALA A 693 14.59 33.30 -5.71
CA ALA A 693 14.94 31.92 -6.04
C ALA A 693 16.47 31.68 -6.07
N LYS A 694 17.26 32.68 -6.44
CA LYS A 694 18.72 32.61 -6.56
C LYS A 694 19.42 32.02 -5.32
N PRO A 695 19.18 32.47 -4.08
CA PRO A 695 19.85 31.89 -2.91
C PRO A 695 19.51 30.40 -2.71
N LEU A 696 18.27 30.00 -3.00
CA LEU A 696 17.85 28.60 -2.89
C LEU A 696 18.47 27.72 -3.99
N GLN A 697 18.57 28.25 -5.21
CA GLN A 697 19.25 27.56 -6.33
C GLN A 697 20.75 27.36 -6.02
N LEU A 698 21.42 28.36 -5.45
CA LEU A 698 22.82 28.25 -5.04
C LEU A 698 23.01 27.22 -3.93
N ARG A 699 22.09 27.16 -2.94
CA ARG A 699 22.11 26.14 -1.89
C ARG A 699 21.89 24.74 -2.43
N LEU A 700 20.95 24.53 -3.36
CA LEU A 700 20.76 23.23 -4.03
C LEU A 700 22.03 22.80 -4.77
N LYS A 701 22.66 23.70 -5.53
CA LYS A 701 23.92 23.42 -6.24
C LYS A 701 25.05 23.07 -5.27
N ALA A 702 25.21 23.87 -4.21
CA ALA A 702 26.23 23.63 -3.19
C ALA A 702 26.01 22.28 -2.50
N TRP A 703 24.77 21.95 -2.17
CA TRP A 703 24.38 20.67 -1.59
C TRP A 703 24.75 19.49 -2.51
N LEU A 704 24.41 19.57 -3.81
CA LEU A 704 24.74 18.51 -4.76
C LEU A 704 26.25 18.32 -4.93
N THR A 705 27.01 19.43 -4.94
CA THR A 705 28.47 19.43 -5.08
C THR A 705 29.17 18.89 -3.82
N ALA A 706 28.54 19.06 -2.65
CA ALA A 706 29.06 18.59 -1.38
C ALA A 706 28.79 17.11 -1.09
N LEU A 707 28.01 16.42 -1.93
CA LEU A 707 27.73 14.99 -1.73
C LEU A 707 29.04 14.17 -1.79
N PRO A 708 29.28 13.29 -0.81
CA PRO A 708 30.39 12.34 -0.87
C PRO A 708 30.32 11.46 -2.12
N ILE A 709 31.49 11.03 -2.63
CA ILE A 709 31.56 10.17 -3.82
C ILE A 709 30.82 8.85 -3.64
N ASP A 710 30.78 8.34 -2.41
CA ASP A 710 30.05 7.13 -2.02
C ASP A 710 28.52 7.29 -2.16
N LEU A 711 28.01 8.53 -2.25
CA LEU A 711 26.60 8.83 -2.54
C LEU A 711 26.36 9.15 -4.02
N SER A 712 27.32 8.85 -4.90
CA SER A 712 27.10 8.90 -6.35
C SER A 712 26.16 7.77 -6.79
N VAL A 713 25.27 8.06 -7.74
CA VAL A 713 24.38 7.04 -8.36
C VAL A 713 25.19 5.93 -9.05
N GLY A 714 26.42 6.22 -9.49
CA GLY A 714 27.28 5.24 -10.15
C GLY A 714 27.92 4.25 -9.18
N ASP A 715 28.09 4.65 -7.91
CA ASP A 715 28.78 3.88 -6.88
C ASP A 715 27.84 2.83 -6.28
N THR A 716 27.99 1.58 -6.73
CA THR A 716 27.17 0.45 -6.31
C THR A 716 28.06 -0.74 -6.04
N VAL A 717 27.87 -1.39 -4.89
CA VAL A 717 28.59 -2.61 -4.55
C VAL A 717 27.80 -3.81 -5.09
N PRO A 718 28.44 -4.75 -5.83
CA PRO A 718 27.77 -5.94 -6.31
C PRO A 718 27.10 -6.72 -5.17
N ARG A 719 25.88 -7.23 -5.43
CA ARG A 719 25.05 -7.99 -4.46
C ARG A 719 24.55 -7.20 -3.26
N LYS A 720 24.78 -5.89 -3.21
CA LYS A 720 24.24 -4.96 -2.20
C LYS A 720 23.15 -4.09 -2.81
N LEU A 721 22.18 -3.71 -1.99
CA LEU A 721 21.15 -2.74 -2.37
C LEU A 721 21.62 -1.32 -2.05
N SER A 722 21.27 -0.37 -2.90
CA SER A 722 21.67 1.05 -2.76
C SER A 722 20.46 1.97 -2.80
N SER A 723 20.10 2.52 -1.64
CA SER A 723 18.99 3.49 -1.54
C SER A 723 19.35 4.91 -1.97
N VAL A 724 20.56 5.16 -2.47
CA VAL A 724 21.01 6.47 -2.97
C VAL A 724 20.08 7.03 -4.06
N GLY A 725 19.40 6.15 -4.81
CA GLY A 725 18.44 6.56 -5.83
C GLY A 725 17.36 7.51 -5.31
N TYR A 726 16.82 7.30 -4.11
CA TYR A 726 15.75 8.16 -3.61
C TYR A 726 16.25 9.56 -3.23
N LEU A 727 17.51 9.68 -2.79
CA LEU A 727 18.12 10.95 -2.41
C LEU A 727 18.30 11.86 -3.63
N HIS A 728 18.80 11.30 -4.73
CA HIS A 728 18.93 12.03 -5.99
C HIS A 728 17.57 12.38 -6.59
N LEU A 729 16.58 11.47 -6.51
CA LEU A 729 15.21 11.78 -6.92
C LEU A 729 14.64 12.97 -6.12
N ALA A 730 14.87 13.00 -4.81
CA ALA A 730 14.48 14.11 -3.95
C ALA A 730 15.13 15.43 -4.41
N TYR A 731 16.43 15.43 -4.71
CA TYR A 731 17.14 16.60 -5.24
C TYR A 731 16.48 17.15 -6.52
N TYR A 732 16.26 16.30 -7.53
CA TYR A 732 15.63 16.73 -8.78
C TYR A 732 14.20 17.22 -8.56
N THR A 733 13.49 16.65 -7.59
CA THR A 733 12.12 17.07 -7.24
C THR A 733 12.12 18.46 -6.60
N ALA A 734 13.07 18.75 -5.72
CA ALA A 734 13.24 20.07 -5.11
C ALA A 734 13.58 21.13 -6.18
N GLU A 735 14.53 20.82 -7.06
CA GLU A 735 14.96 21.69 -8.16
C GLU A 735 13.81 21.98 -9.14
N ILE A 736 13.09 20.95 -9.57
CA ILE A 736 11.92 21.10 -10.43
C ILE A 736 10.82 21.90 -9.72
N THR A 737 10.62 21.72 -8.42
CA THR A 737 9.63 22.48 -7.64
C THR A 737 9.98 23.96 -7.59
N LEU A 738 11.27 24.32 -7.44
CA LEU A 738 11.73 25.71 -7.52
C LEU A 738 11.46 26.29 -8.93
N HIS A 739 11.79 25.55 -10.00
CA HIS A 739 11.53 26.00 -11.36
C HIS A 739 10.03 26.11 -11.69
N ARG A 740 9.17 25.30 -11.08
CA ARG A 740 7.71 25.45 -11.17
C ARG A 740 7.24 26.80 -10.60
N ALA A 741 7.83 27.26 -9.50
CA ALA A 741 7.54 28.57 -8.94
C ALA A 741 7.96 29.70 -9.91
N ILE A 742 9.15 29.59 -10.51
CA ILE A 742 9.65 30.54 -11.51
C ILE A 742 8.71 30.62 -12.71
N LEU A 743 8.34 29.49 -13.31
CA LEU A 743 7.46 29.45 -14.49
C LEU A 743 6.04 29.98 -14.19
N ARG A 744 5.53 29.80 -12.96
CA ARG A 744 4.20 30.28 -12.56
C ARG A 744 4.09 31.81 -12.63
N SER A 745 5.17 32.54 -12.37
CA SER A 745 5.19 34.01 -12.40
C SER A 745 4.81 34.59 -13.77
N HIS A 746 4.99 33.83 -14.84
CA HIS A 746 4.69 34.25 -16.22
C HIS A 746 3.20 34.25 -16.58
N SER A 747 2.34 33.52 -15.86
CA SER A 747 0.89 33.49 -16.18
C SER A 747 0.21 34.86 -15.96
N MET A 748 0.91 35.83 -15.37
CA MET A 748 0.45 37.18 -15.09
C MET A 748 1.35 38.18 -15.84
N ALA A 749 0.92 38.57 -17.06
CA ALA A 749 1.45 39.63 -17.92
C ALA A 749 2.81 40.25 -17.53
N SER A 750 3.92 39.73 -18.08
CA SER A 750 5.25 40.39 -18.01
C SER A 750 5.74 40.82 -19.40
N PRO A 751 6.32 42.02 -19.57
CA PRO A 751 6.78 42.58 -20.85
C PRO A 751 8.18 42.12 -21.31
N ALA A 752 8.81 41.12 -20.67
CA ALA A 752 10.19 40.69 -20.93
C ALA A 752 10.28 39.26 -21.55
N PRO A 753 10.14 39.11 -22.88
CA PRO A 753 10.15 37.81 -23.55
C PRO A 753 11.49 37.06 -23.44
N ASP A 754 12.61 37.78 -23.42
CA ASP A 754 13.95 37.16 -23.37
C ASP A 754 14.21 36.43 -22.05
N LEU A 755 13.83 37.04 -20.91
CA LEU A 755 14.02 36.43 -19.60
C LEU A 755 13.14 35.19 -19.44
N TYR A 756 11.94 35.21 -20.02
CA TYR A 756 11.10 34.03 -20.07
C TYR A 756 11.74 32.89 -20.86
N ALA A 757 12.29 33.17 -22.04
CA ALA A 757 13.01 32.16 -22.83
C ALA A 757 14.18 31.53 -22.06
N ILE A 758 14.97 32.35 -21.34
CA ILE A 758 16.08 31.88 -20.50
C ILE A 758 15.58 30.96 -19.37
N THR A 759 14.56 31.38 -18.62
CA THR A 759 14.03 30.57 -17.51
C THR A 759 13.40 29.26 -17.99
N ARG A 760 12.81 29.26 -19.19
CA ARG A 760 12.25 28.08 -19.82
C ARG A 760 13.33 27.12 -20.32
N LEU A 761 14.40 27.63 -20.92
CA LEU A 761 15.56 26.83 -21.30
C LEU A 761 16.19 26.16 -20.07
N ALA A 762 16.33 26.91 -18.97
CA ALA A 762 16.81 26.37 -17.70
C ALA A 762 15.89 25.24 -17.20
N ALA A 763 14.57 25.46 -17.21
CA ALA A 763 13.57 24.45 -16.82
C ALA A 763 13.63 23.18 -17.70
N SER A 764 13.74 23.33 -19.02
CA SER A 764 13.90 22.22 -19.97
C SER A 764 15.18 21.42 -19.70
N THR A 765 16.26 22.11 -19.36
CA THR A 765 17.52 21.49 -18.94
C THR A 765 17.33 20.66 -17.66
N ARG A 766 16.63 21.19 -16.64
CA ARG A 766 16.36 20.45 -15.40
C ARG A 766 15.55 19.17 -15.64
N PHE A 767 14.52 19.23 -16.50
CA PHE A 767 13.77 18.04 -16.89
C PHE A 767 14.66 17.02 -17.59
N THR A 768 15.53 17.46 -18.49
CA THR A 768 16.49 16.59 -19.18
C THR A 768 17.43 15.91 -18.18
N SER A 769 17.97 16.65 -17.21
CA SER A 769 18.83 16.08 -16.16
C SER A 769 18.10 15.04 -15.30
N ALA A 770 16.83 15.28 -14.97
CA ALA A 770 16.00 14.33 -14.22
C ALA A 770 15.70 13.05 -15.04
N LEU A 771 15.44 13.19 -16.33
CA LEU A 771 15.29 12.07 -17.27
C LEU A 771 16.58 11.25 -17.36
N ASP A 772 17.73 11.91 -17.52
CA ASP A 772 19.02 11.23 -17.58
C ASP A 772 19.37 10.52 -16.26
N PHE A 773 18.95 11.07 -15.13
CA PHE A 773 19.05 10.38 -13.85
C PHE A 773 18.23 9.08 -13.84
N VAL A 774 16.97 9.11 -14.29
CA VAL A 774 16.13 7.89 -14.35
C VAL A 774 16.75 6.84 -15.28
N LYS A 775 17.41 7.26 -16.37
CA LYS A 775 18.17 6.36 -17.27
C LYS A 775 19.33 5.66 -16.57
N ARG A 776 19.97 6.32 -15.59
CA ARG A 776 21.13 5.78 -14.87
C ARG A 776 20.76 4.86 -13.70
N LEU A 777 19.48 4.72 -13.37
CA LEU A 777 19.04 3.83 -12.29
C LEU A 777 19.33 2.37 -12.63
N LYS A 778 20.20 1.75 -11.82
CA LYS A 778 20.52 0.32 -11.88
C LYS A 778 19.58 -0.54 -11.02
N ALA A 779 19.63 -1.86 -11.19
CA ALA A 779 18.83 -2.82 -10.45
C ALA A 779 19.02 -2.70 -8.92
N GLU A 780 20.25 -2.45 -8.47
CA GLU A 780 20.61 -2.23 -7.06
C GLU A 780 19.85 -1.05 -6.44
N HIS A 781 19.47 -0.06 -7.25
CA HIS A 781 18.65 1.07 -6.82
C HIS A 781 17.16 0.74 -6.90
N LEU A 782 16.71 0.19 -8.03
CA LEU A 782 15.29 -0.12 -8.28
C LEU A 782 14.72 -1.10 -7.24
N GLN A 783 15.55 -2.05 -6.81
CA GLN A 783 15.23 -3.06 -5.81
C GLN A 783 15.68 -2.66 -4.39
N SER A 784 15.89 -1.38 -4.09
CA SER A 784 16.24 -0.91 -2.74
C SER A 784 15.05 -0.25 -2.03
N PHE A 785 15.24 0.18 -0.79
CA PHE A 785 14.25 1.00 -0.10
C PHE A 785 14.10 2.37 -0.77
N TRP A 786 12.86 2.76 -1.05
CA TRP A 786 12.46 4.10 -1.52
C TRP A 786 11.46 4.71 -0.54
N TYR A 787 11.68 5.96 -0.12
CA TYR A 787 10.80 6.67 0.79
C TYR A 787 9.43 7.01 0.16
N PHE A 788 8.45 7.30 1.03
CA PHE A 788 7.02 7.37 0.69
C PHE A 788 6.65 8.25 -0.52
N SER A 789 7.35 9.37 -0.74
CA SER A 789 6.97 10.31 -1.79
C SER A 789 7.61 10.03 -3.14
N SER A 790 8.37 8.95 -3.30
CA SER A 790 9.11 8.63 -4.54
C SER A 790 8.19 8.52 -5.76
N GLY A 791 7.07 7.81 -5.66
CA GLY A 791 6.11 7.67 -6.76
C GLY A 791 5.47 9.01 -7.18
N LEU A 792 5.08 9.84 -6.21
CA LEU A 792 4.56 11.18 -6.48
C LEU A 792 5.62 12.13 -7.03
N SER A 793 6.86 12.01 -6.57
CA SER A 793 8.01 12.79 -7.05
C SER A 793 8.27 12.54 -8.54
N LEU A 794 8.29 11.26 -8.95
CA LEU A 794 8.39 10.89 -10.37
C LEU A 794 7.21 11.42 -11.20
N ALA A 795 6.00 11.46 -10.64
CA ALA A 795 4.84 12.05 -11.30
C ALA A 795 5.00 13.57 -11.45
N ILE A 796 5.48 14.28 -10.43
CA ILE A 796 5.74 15.73 -10.48
C ILE A 796 6.75 16.07 -11.59
N ILE A 797 7.80 15.26 -11.75
CA ILE A 797 8.79 15.43 -12.83
C ILE A 797 8.13 15.30 -14.21
N GLY A 798 7.31 14.26 -14.42
CA GLY A 798 6.59 14.09 -15.69
C GLY A 798 5.55 15.17 -15.95
N LEU A 799 4.83 15.62 -14.91
CA LEU A 799 3.87 16.73 -15.02
C LEU A 799 4.56 18.06 -15.34
N PHE A 800 5.78 18.27 -14.83
CA PHE A 800 6.58 19.44 -15.16
C PHE A 800 6.93 19.48 -16.65
N ALA A 801 7.31 18.35 -17.24
CA ALA A 801 7.48 18.26 -18.70
C ALA A 801 6.18 18.55 -19.45
N GLY A 802 5.04 18.05 -18.97
CA GLY A 802 3.73 18.38 -19.52
C GLY A 802 3.42 19.88 -19.50
N ILE A 803 3.74 20.58 -18.41
CA ILE A 803 3.61 22.04 -18.30
C ILE A 803 4.50 22.72 -19.35
N LEU A 804 5.75 22.29 -19.53
CA LEU A 804 6.67 22.82 -20.54
C LEU A 804 6.15 22.62 -21.97
N CYS A 805 5.51 21.47 -22.25
CA CYS A 805 4.87 21.22 -23.55
C CYS A 805 3.69 22.16 -23.80
N MET A 806 2.81 22.32 -22.81
CA MET A 806 1.58 23.13 -22.95
C MET A 806 1.86 24.64 -23.02
N THR A 807 2.91 25.09 -22.34
CA THR A 807 3.30 26.51 -22.30
C THR A 807 4.28 26.91 -23.40
N SER A 808 4.60 25.98 -24.31
CA SER A 808 5.46 26.24 -25.46
C SER A 808 4.87 27.33 -26.36
N GLN A 809 5.66 28.39 -26.61
CA GLN A 809 5.28 29.52 -27.47
C GLN A 809 5.88 29.40 -28.89
N ASP A 810 6.68 28.36 -29.13
CA ASP A 810 7.28 28.10 -30.44
C ASP A 810 6.20 27.94 -31.52
N ARG A 811 6.29 28.77 -32.56
CA ARG A 811 5.34 28.82 -33.68
C ARG A 811 5.50 27.62 -34.62
N GLU A 812 6.70 27.06 -34.72
CA GLU A 812 7.01 25.91 -35.58
C GLU A 812 6.77 24.57 -34.86
N GLY A 813 6.73 24.59 -33.53
CA GLY A 813 6.38 23.44 -32.71
C GLY A 813 7.54 22.48 -32.41
N ALA A 814 8.75 22.73 -32.91
CA ALA A 814 9.95 21.93 -32.67
C ALA A 814 10.30 21.84 -31.16
N GLU A 815 10.19 22.97 -30.45
CA GLU A 815 10.12 23.10 -28.97
C GLU A 815 9.33 21.93 -28.33
N ARG A 816 8.05 21.94 -28.67
CA ARG A 816 7.03 21.07 -28.10
C ARG A 816 7.25 19.62 -28.50
N GLU A 817 7.62 19.36 -29.75
CA GLU A 817 7.84 18.01 -30.26
C GLU A 817 9.02 17.34 -29.55
N ALA A 818 10.14 18.05 -29.37
CA ALA A 818 11.29 17.55 -28.63
C ALA A 818 10.95 17.22 -27.16
N LEU A 819 10.15 18.07 -26.50
CA LEU A 819 9.69 17.84 -25.13
C LEU A 819 8.72 16.65 -25.03
N LEU A 820 7.81 16.50 -26.00
CA LEU A 820 6.91 15.35 -26.08
C LEU A 820 7.68 14.04 -26.27
N ALA A 821 8.71 14.03 -27.12
CA ALA A 821 9.58 12.87 -27.31
C ALA A 821 10.30 12.49 -26.00
N LYS A 822 10.87 13.46 -25.29
CA LYS A 822 11.49 13.24 -23.97
C LYS A 822 10.48 12.75 -22.91
N LEU A 823 9.26 13.28 -22.91
CA LEU A 823 8.19 12.82 -22.00
C LEU A 823 7.75 11.39 -22.33
N ALA A 824 7.68 11.03 -23.61
CA ALA A 824 7.39 9.67 -24.03
C ALA A 824 8.51 8.71 -23.59
N GLU A 825 9.77 9.10 -23.75
CA GLU A 825 10.93 8.35 -23.25
C GLU A 825 10.87 8.18 -21.72
N TYR A 826 10.60 9.26 -20.98
CA TYR A 826 10.44 9.22 -19.53
C TYR A 826 9.35 8.23 -19.11
N ARG A 827 8.17 8.28 -19.74
CA ARG A 827 7.06 7.35 -19.47
C ARG A 827 7.43 5.90 -19.79
N TRP A 828 8.17 5.68 -20.88
CA TRP A 828 8.65 4.35 -21.26
C TRP A 828 9.62 3.78 -20.22
N LEU A 829 10.59 4.58 -19.74
CA LEU A 829 11.52 4.18 -18.70
C LEU A 829 10.80 3.81 -17.40
N LEU A 830 9.83 4.63 -16.97
CA LEU A 830 8.99 4.32 -15.82
C LEU A 830 8.26 2.98 -16.00
N ARG A 831 7.71 2.74 -17.19
CA ARG A 831 6.96 1.50 -17.50
C ARG A 831 7.85 0.27 -17.42
N ILE A 832 9.05 0.30 -18.00
CA ILE A 832 9.98 -0.83 -17.94
C ILE A 832 10.42 -1.09 -16.51
N ASN A 833 10.82 -0.05 -15.80
CA ASN A 833 11.34 -0.17 -14.44
C ASN A 833 10.24 -0.53 -13.42
N SER A 834 8.96 -0.30 -13.73
CA SER A 834 7.83 -0.58 -12.84
C SER A 834 7.64 -2.05 -12.46
N THR A 835 8.22 -2.96 -13.25
CA THR A 835 8.26 -4.40 -12.94
C THR A 835 9.16 -4.69 -11.74
N SER A 836 10.25 -3.95 -11.61
CA SER A 836 11.22 -4.05 -10.54
C SER A 836 10.90 -3.10 -9.36
N ALA A 837 10.31 -1.95 -9.65
CA ALA A 837 10.02 -0.89 -8.71
C ALA A 837 8.53 -0.54 -8.75
N GLU A 838 7.72 -1.21 -7.94
CA GLU A 838 6.25 -1.11 -8.03
C GLU A 838 5.72 0.31 -7.84
N PHE A 839 6.38 1.13 -7.01
CA PHE A 839 5.99 2.53 -6.78
C PHE A 839 6.02 3.39 -8.06
N MET A 840 6.75 2.98 -9.11
CA MET A 840 6.75 3.68 -10.40
C MET A 840 5.44 3.47 -11.18
N LYS A 841 4.70 2.37 -10.92
CA LYS A 841 3.37 2.14 -11.54
C LYS A 841 2.38 3.24 -11.18
N TYR A 842 2.43 3.70 -9.93
CA TYR A 842 1.62 4.80 -9.46
C TYR A 842 1.85 6.08 -10.29
N SER A 843 3.11 6.41 -10.56
CA SER A 843 3.48 7.58 -11.37
C SER A 843 2.93 7.50 -12.78
N ILE A 844 2.99 6.31 -13.40
CA ILE A 844 2.44 6.07 -14.75
C ILE A 844 0.93 6.33 -14.76
N GLY A 845 0.19 5.79 -13.78
CA GLY A 845 -1.25 6.02 -13.66
C GLY A 845 -1.60 7.50 -13.60
N VAL A 846 -0.90 8.28 -12.76
CA VAL A 846 -1.10 9.74 -12.67
C VAL A 846 -0.80 10.43 -14.01
N LEU A 847 0.30 10.06 -14.68
CA LEU A 847 0.68 10.67 -15.97
C LEU A 847 -0.29 10.31 -17.08
N ASP A 848 -0.81 9.08 -17.12
CA ASP A 848 -1.75 8.61 -18.14
C ASP A 848 -3.11 9.31 -18.01
N THR A 849 -3.67 9.38 -16.80
CA THR A 849 -4.92 10.12 -16.53
C THR A 849 -4.79 11.60 -16.91
N ARG A 850 -3.64 12.22 -16.64
CA ARG A 850 -3.41 13.65 -16.93
C ARG A 850 -3.10 13.90 -18.40
N SER A 851 -2.43 12.97 -19.09
CA SER A 851 -2.18 13.05 -20.54
C SER A 851 -3.49 13.00 -21.33
N GLN A 852 -4.44 12.15 -20.94
CA GLN A 852 -5.77 12.11 -21.55
C GLN A 852 -6.51 13.46 -21.42
N LEU A 853 -6.39 14.12 -20.25
CA LEU A 853 -6.92 15.46 -20.02
C LEU A 853 -6.24 16.53 -20.90
N MET A 854 -4.93 16.40 -21.13
CA MET A 854 -4.17 17.29 -22.02
C MET A 854 -4.56 17.09 -23.49
N GLU A 855 -4.81 15.84 -23.90
CA GLU A 855 -5.25 15.48 -25.26
C GLU A 855 -6.69 15.96 -25.55
N GLN A 856 -7.59 15.89 -24.56
CA GLN A 856 -8.99 16.34 -24.70
C GLN A 856 -9.15 17.87 -24.81
N GLN A 857 -8.16 18.65 -24.37
CA GLN A 857 -8.16 20.12 -24.49
C GLN A 857 -7.48 20.63 -25.77
N ILE A 858 -6.96 19.75 -26.61
CA ILE A 858 -6.38 20.10 -27.92
C ILE A 858 -7.46 19.86 -28.98
N PRO A 859 -7.88 20.89 -29.75
CA PRO A 859 -8.87 20.69 -30.81
C PRO A 859 -8.35 19.65 -31.81
N LEU A 860 -9.12 18.58 -32.01
CA LEU A 860 -8.83 17.48 -32.95
C LEU A 860 -8.49 17.97 -34.38
N GLN A 861 -8.94 19.18 -34.75
CA GLN A 861 -8.62 19.85 -36.01
C GLN A 861 -7.14 20.23 -36.17
N ALA A 862 -6.40 20.55 -35.08
CA ALA A 862 -5.00 20.94 -35.18
C ALA A 862 -4.07 19.75 -35.47
N VAL A 863 -4.41 18.56 -34.96
CA VAL A 863 -3.66 17.32 -35.18
C VAL A 863 -3.92 16.76 -36.60
N LEU A 864 -5.15 16.90 -37.10
CA LEU A 864 -5.51 16.49 -38.47
C LEU A 864 -4.87 17.39 -39.54
N HIS A 865 -4.75 18.70 -39.30
CA HIS A 865 -4.06 19.61 -40.22
C HIS A 865 -2.54 19.39 -40.27
N ALA A 866 -1.90 19.07 -39.13
CA ALA A 866 -0.48 18.75 -39.09
C ALA A 866 -0.18 17.45 -39.88
N ALA A 867 -1.00 16.41 -39.72
CA ALA A 867 -0.85 15.14 -40.43
C ALA A 867 -1.08 15.25 -41.96
N GLN A 868 -1.87 16.24 -42.41
CA GLN A 868 -2.08 16.51 -43.84
C GLN A 868 -0.93 17.32 -44.47
N SER A 869 -0.32 18.24 -43.72
CA SER A 869 0.80 19.07 -44.20
C SER A 869 2.08 18.25 -44.48
N VAL A 870 2.30 17.17 -43.72
CA VAL A 870 3.44 16.25 -43.91
C VAL A 870 3.27 15.37 -45.15
N ARG A 871 2.04 15.10 -45.60
CA ARG A 871 1.78 14.32 -46.83
C ARG A 871 1.96 15.13 -48.12
N SER A 872 1.85 16.46 -48.05
CA SER A 872 2.06 17.35 -49.20
C SER A 872 3.51 17.74 -49.43
N ALA A 873 4.43 17.44 -48.51
CA ALA A 873 5.84 17.84 -48.60
C ALA A 873 6.76 16.79 -49.26
N SER A 874 6.22 15.63 -49.72
CA SER A 874 7.01 14.54 -50.32
C SER A 874 6.86 14.37 -51.84
N GLN A 875 6.29 15.35 -52.55
CA GLN A 875 6.31 15.38 -54.02
C GLN A 875 7.40 16.35 -54.50
N LEU A 876 8.59 15.81 -54.79
CA LEU A 876 9.58 16.42 -55.67
C LEU A 876 9.68 15.56 -56.94
N ASP A 877 9.83 16.25 -58.08
CA ASP A 877 9.74 15.75 -59.45
C ASP A 877 10.74 14.63 -59.79
N PRO A 878 10.42 13.71 -60.72
CA PRO A 878 11.28 12.61 -61.11
C PRO A 878 12.34 13.05 -62.13
N VAL A 879 13.57 12.55 -61.95
CA VAL A 879 14.63 12.54 -62.97
C VAL A 879 14.54 11.21 -63.74
N GLU A 880 14.34 11.29 -65.05
CA GLU A 880 14.36 10.16 -65.98
C GLU A 880 15.76 9.54 -66.12
N TYR A 881 15.85 8.21 -66.21
CA TYR A 881 16.59 7.48 -67.26
C TYR A 881 16.33 5.95 -67.18
N GLY A 882 15.81 5.39 -68.28
CA GLY A 882 16.30 4.13 -68.86
C GLY A 882 15.60 2.80 -68.55
N ASP A 883 14.67 2.44 -69.44
CA ASP A 883 14.15 1.12 -69.86
C ASP A 883 14.76 -0.19 -69.33
N GLY A 884 13.87 -1.18 -69.14
CA GLY A 884 14.24 -2.60 -69.23
C GLY A 884 13.27 -3.59 -68.56
N ASP A 885 12.13 -3.82 -69.21
CA ASP A 885 11.27 -5.02 -69.27
C ASP A 885 11.22 -6.09 -68.15
N ASP A 886 9.95 -6.38 -67.82
CA ASP A 886 9.29 -7.69 -67.75
C ASP A 886 8.97 -8.39 -66.41
N ASP A 887 7.66 -8.70 -66.36
CA ASP A 887 6.96 -9.83 -65.75
C ASP A 887 6.80 -9.97 -64.23
N SER A 888 5.58 -9.61 -63.80
CA SER A 888 4.81 -10.29 -62.74
C SER A 888 4.50 -11.75 -63.16
N PRO A 889 4.15 -12.71 -62.26
CA PRO A 889 3.08 -12.52 -61.28
C PRO A 889 3.25 -13.20 -59.90
N PHE A 890 2.39 -12.76 -58.98
CA PHE A 890 2.04 -13.36 -57.70
C PHE A 890 1.74 -14.87 -57.80
N THR A 891 2.17 -15.65 -56.79
CA THR A 891 1.28 -16.53 -55.98
C THR A 891 1.98 -17.01 -54.70
N ASP A 892 1.14 -17.32 -53.72
CA ASP A 892 1.32 -17.72 -52.32
C ASP A 892 2.29 -18.87 -51.96
N ASP A 893 2.55 -18.90 -50.64
CA ASP A 893 2.91 -20.03 -49.77
C ASP A 893 4.37 -20.52 -49.74
N LEU A 894 5.02 -20.40 -48.55
CA LEU A 894 5.40 -21.54 -47.69
C LEU A 894 6.34 -21.13 -46.53
N LEU A 895 5.83 -21.35 -45.31
CA LEU A 895 6.48 -21.93 -44.12
C LEU A 895 8.02 -21.83 -43.96
N LEU A 896 8.43 -21.05 -42.94
CA LEU A 896 9.78 -21.00 -42.37
C LEU A 896 10.16 -22.31 -41.64
N SER A 897 11.42 -22.75 -41.83
CA SER A 897 12.10 -23.71 -40.95
C SER A 897 13.24 -23.00 -40.16
N PRO A 898 13.57 -23.44 -38.93
CA PRO A 898 14.51 -22.75 -38.05
C PRO A 898 15.90 -23.40 -38.07
N ASN A 899 16.95 -22.63 -38.42
CA ASN A 899 18.32 -22.78 -37.92
C ASN A 899 19.26 -21.76 -38.59
N ASP A 900 19.35 -20.54 -38.05
CA ASP A 900 20.43 -19.57 -38.39
C ASP A 900 20.69 -18.56 -37.24
N GLY A 901 20.46 -18.97 -35.98
CA GLY A 901 20.57 -18.09 -34.80
C GLY A 901 21.99 -17.87 -34.27
N ASP A 902 22.94 -18.73 -34.61
CA ASP A 902 24.25 -18.76 -33.93
C ASP A 902 25.36 -17.95 -34.61
N GLU A 903 25.27 -17.69 -35.92
CA GLU A 903 26.29 -16.88 -36.64
C GLU A 903 26.11 -15.37 -36.42
N VAL A 904 24.86 -14.90 -36.27
CA VAL A 904 24.54 -13.48 -36.03
C VAL A 904 25.01 -13.03 -34.65
N TRP A 905 24.95 -13.93 -33.66
CA TRP A 905 25.32 -13.63 -32.28
C TRP A 905 26.85 -13.55 -32.09
N GLN A 906 27.62 -14.33 -32.85
CA GLN A 906 29.09 -14.25 -32.85
C GLN A 906 29.61 -12.97 -33.52
N GLN A 907 28.98 -12.52 -34.61
CA GLN A 907 29.33 -11.26 -35.27
C GLN A 907 29.03 -10.03 -34.41
N GLN A 908 27.92 -10.03 -33.66
CA GLN A 908 27.58 -8.94 -32.73
C GLN A 908 28.56 -8.84 -31.56
N LYS A 909 29.09 -9.97 -31.06
CA LYS A 909 30.11 -9.97 -29.99
C LYS A 909 31.45 -9.40 -30.44
N GLN A 910 31.87 -9.66 -31.68
CA GLN A 910 33.10 -9.08 -32.23
C GLN A 910 32.97 -7.57 -32.49
N GLN A 911 31.80 -7.09 -32.92
CA GLN A 911 31.54 -5.65 -33.08
C GLN A 911 31.53 -4.91 -31.73
N GLN A 912 30.99 -5.51 -30.66
CA GLN A 912 30.99 -4.90 -29.32
C GLN A 912 32.40 -4.83 -28.70
N GLN A 913 33.26 -5.82 -28.95
CA GLN A 913 34.64 -5.79 -28.44
C GLN A 913 35.54 -4.79 -29.18
N GLN A 914 35.31 -4.53 -30.47
CA GLN A 914 36.05 -3.50 -31.20
C GLN A 914 35.62 -2.07 -30.80
N GLN A 915 34.36 -1.84 -30.38
CA GLN A 915 33.91 -0.53 -29.91
C GLN A 915 34.42 -0.17 -28.50
N GLN A 916 34.79 -1.14 -27.65
CA GLN A 916 35.32 -0.86 -26.31
C GLN A 916 36.81 -0.47 -26.29
N GLN A 917 37.56 -0.67 -27.37
CA GLN A 917 39.00 -0.36 -27.42
C GLN A 917 39.33 1.05 -27.97
N GLN A 918 38.33 1.87 -28.33
CA GLN A 918 38.54 3.20 -28.93
C GLN A 918 37.95 4.38 -28.13
N GLN A 919 37.72 4.26 -26.82
CA GLN A 919 37.31 5.41 -26.00
C GLN A 919 38.47 5.97 -25.15
N PRO A 920 38.76 7.28 -25.18
CA PRO A 920 39.72 7.92 -24.30
C PRO A 920 39.13 8.08 -22.87
N PRO A 921 39.96 8.28 -21.82
CA PRO A 921 39.49 8.27 -20.44
C PRO A 921 38.56 9.45 -20.11
N PRO A 922 37.61 9.28 -19.16
CA PRO A 922 36.59 10.29 -18.86
C PRO A 922 37.14 11.29 -17.85
N ASN A 923 37.71 12.40 -18.32
CA ASN A 923 37.98 13.56 -17.44
C ASN A 923 38.06 14.92 -18.17
N ALA A 924 37.49 15.06 -19.37
CA ALA A 924 37.63 16.30 -20.16
C ALA A 924 36.31 16.99 -20.57
N PHE A 925 35.14 16.45 -20.22
CA PHE A 925 33.86 16.99 -20.75
C PHE A 925 33.10 17.97 -19.83
N GLU A 926 33.55 18.21 -18.59
CA GLU A 926 32.84 19.11 -17.65
C GLU A 926 33.31 20.58 -17.64
N GLN A 927 34.29 20.97 -18.47
CA GLN A 927 34.87 22.33 -18.43
C GLN A 927 34.49 23.27 -19.60
N HIS A 928 33.55 22.93 -20.48
CA HIS A 928 33.26 23.77 -21.67
C HIS A 928 31.85 24.38 -21.77
N TYR A 929 31.03 24.34 -20.72
CA TYR A 929 29.65 24.86 -20.77
C TYR A 929 29.32 26.03 -19.84
N TYR A 930 30.31 26.79 -19.36
CA TYR A 930 30.10 27.99 -18.53
C TYR A 930 30.89 29.21 -19.01
N GLY A 931 30.88 29.46 -20.32
CA GLY A 931 31.45 30.67 -20.90
C GLY A 931 30.38 31.59 -21.48
N PHE A 932 29.61 32.28 -20.63
CA PHE A 932 28.93 33.52 -20.99
C PHE A 932 28.74 34.34 -19.69
N GLU A 933 29.84 34.92 -19.22
CA GLU A 933 29.78 36.02 -18.25
C GLU A 933 29.38 37.31 -18.96
N ALA A 934 28.50 38.03 -18.28
CA ALA A 934 28.15 39.40 -18.56
C ALA A 934 29.41 40.28 -18.53
N SER A 935 29.67 40.96 -19.65
CA SER A 935 30.56 42.11 -19.67
C SER A 935 29.93 43.26 -18.88
N GLY A 936 30.60 43.73 -17.84
CA GLY A 936 30.44 45.10 -17.35
C GLY A 936 30.56 45.30 -15.84
N LEU A 937 31.74 45.76 -15.41
CA LEU A 937 32.10 46.32 -14.08
C LEU A 937 32.12 45.27 -12.94
N VAL A 938 33.21 45.04 -12.21
CA VAL A 938 34.06 46.00 -11.49
C VAL A 938 35.46 45.38 -11.28
N ASP A 939 36.51 46.12 -11.62
CA ASP A 939 37.88 45.89 -11.17
C ASP A 939 38.03 46.41 -9.72
N ALA A 940 38.47 45.55 -8.79
CA ALA A 940 39.33 45.93 -7.66
C ALA A 940 39.86 44.68 -6.94
N THR A 941 41.16 44.48 -7.12
CA THR A 941 42.11 43.58 -6.46
C THR A 941 42.12 43.61 -4.93
N LEU A 942 42.50 42.47 -4.30
CA LEU A 942 43.50 42.26 -3.21
C LEU A 942 43.20 40.93 -2.48
N SER A 943 43.94 39.84 -2.76
CA SER A 943 45.17 39.33 -2.11
C SER A 943 45.07 38.89 -0.63
N SER A 944 45.21 37.57 -0.47
CA SER A 944 46.04 36.84 0.51
C SER A 944 45.71 36.80 2.02
N SER A 945 45.81 35.55 2.50
CA SER A 945 46.37 35.03 3.77
C SER A 945 45.56 35.10 5.06
N GLU A 946 45.13 33.90 5.48
CA GLU A 946 45.34 33.27 6.79
C GLU A 946 45.82 34.18 7.94
N THR A 947 45.05 34.24 9.04
CA THR A 947 45.38 33.56 10.32
C THR A 947 44.38 33.88 11.43
N HIS A 948 44.07 32.82 12.17
CA HIS A 948 43.50 32.67 13.51
C HIS A 948 43.48 33.84 14.54
N GLN A 949 42.43 33.76 15.39
CA GLN A 949 42.39 33.93 16.87
C GLN A 949 41.72 35.17 17.52
N PHE A 950 40.74 34.85 18.40
CA PHE A 950 40.35 35.45 19.71
C PHE A 950 39.34 36.63 19.82
N TRP A 951 38.14 36.26 20.35
CA TRP A 951 37.33 36.82 21.46
C TRP A 951 36.84 38.29 21.53
N ILE A 952 35.52 38.37 21.84
CA ILE A 952 34.81 39.16 22.90
C ILE A 952 34.45 40.65 22.69
N ASP A 953 33.15 40.86 22.95
CA ASP A 953 32.35 42.00 23.44
C ASP A 953 32.29 43.35 22.73
N GLY A 954 31.06 43.88 22.69
CA GLY A 954 30.79 45.26 23.05
C GLY A 954 29.80 45.99 22.16
N ASP A 955 28.54 46.04 22.62
CA ASP A 955 27.52 47.09 22.47
C ASP A 955 27.61 48.13 21.34
N GLY A 956 26.49 48.25 20.60
CA GLY A 956 26.18 49.34 19.69
C GLY A 956 24.91 49.10 18.88
#